data_AF-A0ABD1EDX8-F1
#
_entry.id   AF-A0ABD1EDX8-F1
#
_cell.length_a   1.000
_cell.length_b   1.000
_cell.length_c   1.000
_cell.angle_alpha   90.00
_cell.angle_beta   90.00
_cell.angle_gamma   90.00
#
_symmetry.space_group_name_H-M   'P 1'
#
loop_
_entity.id
_entity.type
_entity.pdbx_description
1 polymer ?
#
loop_
_entity_poly.entity_id
_entity_poly.type
_entity_poly.pdbx_seq_one_letter_code
_entity_poly.pdbx_strand_id
1 'polypeptide(L)'
;MSALKTGFTPSKSNTSSRMSLNHSFKDVSQRRKPSSVNIILKRAHITVERFGLSVPVLIEEAFSFSERNSVITGKVCPNGYAWVVCGRKLFIWQYQNMQVGSPSKQPKHPTCYELKLPQSDLAHRSELVNIFSNKLSVHPSCVVVSPEGMVRYWPDITHHNNSVDKRVELNGEECDSLVHVGTIGCVFVTTTCTVVLIQYKEGAYGHELFCRPLKTPGTWLGGISKRVSSIFFGPISSDEGNETKIIRLLAIHNVQQEYSIYVLAGVNLQKWILQDYSTEQLSWAADLIRPLKDSFKSHISHWELCHIADIEVWILDMQPDREGQVLMLCAAVNLRLSPQVYYAMAAFAVNSANPPSETKDFLLLKITGVYKDSNLAEVLDYRFTLCGINAYIYNRKSITVIKPEEDPDPLECVGPQDHIFSGCIYMNTPIFFSRQHGLVAITNNQSKSSLFGTKSITFDSSLTENSFNANINNLSIYHVNPNEVYDACHDSESQLKAAFVFHVKNQLSDSYSMVNKLFPSEAPVLPGFDGLLDTIVVAVAKHILDDVPIGDPRWSSDSTHRWGLGSSHSMLVINQLRDKQHAFSLYLKFLKESGLWNKLTGITVRDTGMATIHILAELAEKLTAAIVWKTLPDKMQLLIYDEAIQKTVQNYSTEVGDNLSNYDIFFREITRIHESFSAISALCEEDAHSLIETGKLVGRIHDGNAIMLTVLTEVLQYRQHAKETFMLNDASKKMKLEFLPWTIALGSEGVMDALLLQQSVTLNYGLKVLTEGKEKDALLEEYVMFTDIILDGRKTHLQTVSFNRENMLYKQYCSDRTKLIKPLIDLQAQVHALRLAEKYLDFEVILLVCESNEDDDRINEYMKRFKNNGFPEFVYNWYLKEGKQAKLLKRYRVKESIPEGQDRLQRFLSSYPTLSWMQQIFDGDFASAAETLRLLSENERELITRQKSMISLSKLSKLAAPPASDTLDHLEDVNKRLQLIALQERIPDYVLEKYGCDSIKPRVFEPKELVALYISPEYEDSSEFDFQKALDVTNFTEDDNEKVELVLQVSFLLFIIRPLYKLMFYRFGGLLY
;
A
#
# COMPACT_ATOMS: atom_id res chain seq x y z
N MET A 1 -29.29 -32.61 -74.21
CA MET A 1 -30.24 -31.71 -74.88
C MET A 1 -30.17 -30.38 -74.13
N SER A 2 -29.93 -29.21 -74.70
CA SER A 2 -29.81 -28.72 -76.07
C SER A 2 -29.17 -27.34 -75.92
N ALA A 3 -28.03 -27.12 -76.57
CA ALA A 3 -27.91 -26.22 -77.72
C ALA A 3 -27.61 -24.75 -77.31
N LEU A 4 -26.35 -24.31 -77.33
CA LEU A 4 -25.49 -23.96 -78.50
C LEU A 4 -25.72 -22.50 -78.96
N LYS A 5 -24.69 -21.65 -78.77
CA LYS A 5 -23.86 -21.01 -79.83
C LYS A 5 -24.42 -19.64 -80.25
N THR A 6 -23.70 -18.57 -80.57
CA THR A 6 -22.31 -18.22 -80.99
C THR A 6 -22.35 -16.67 -81.16
N GLY A 7 -21.30 -15.85 -81.18
CA GLY A 7 -19.87 -16.04 -81.37
C GLY A 7 -19.14 -14.68 -81.54
N PHE A 8 -17.83 -14.80 -81.79
CA PHE A 8 -16.86 -13.86 -82.38
C PHE A 8 -16.27 -12.67 -81.58
N THR A 9 -14.95 -12.81 -81.33
CA THR A 9 -13.89 -11.86 -80.94
C THR A 9 -13.29 -11.13 -82.18
N PRO A 10 -12.49 -10.03 -82.08
CA PRO A 10 -11.08 -9.96 -81.57
C PRO A 10 -10.75 -8.62 -80.83
N SER A 11 -9.60 -8.27 -80.22
CA SER A 11 -8.34 -8.88 -79.73
C SER A 11 -7.57 -7.83 -78.88
N LYS A 12 -6.50 -8.30 -78.21
CA LYS A 12 -5.40 -7.62 -77.44
C LYS A 12 -5.56 -7.64 -75.90
N SER A 13 -5.06 -8.67 -75.19
CA SER A 13 -3.67 -8.99 -74.73
C SER A 13 -3.22 -8.14 -73.54
N ASN A 14 -2.72 -8.63 -72.40
CA ASN A 14 -2.27 -9.97 -71.99
C ASN A 14 -2.09 -10.03 -70.44
N THR A 15 -2.23 -11.25 -69.88
CA THR A 15 -1.56 -11.82 -68.67
C THR A 15 -1.85 -11.25 -67.27
N SER A 16 -2.10 -12.02 -66.20
CA SER A 16 -2.09 -13.47 -65.95
C SER A 16 -2.95 -13.79 -64.71
N SER A 17 -3.41 -15.05 -64.65
CA SER A 17 -4.49 -15.62 -63.85
C SER A 17 -4.18 -15.89 -62.37
N ARG A 18 -5.17 -15.62 -61.50
CA ARG A 18 -5.33 -16.22 -60.17
C ARG A 18 -6.16 -17.51 -60.30
N MET A 19 -5.70 -18.60 -59.65
CA MET A 19 -6.58 -19.66 -59.18
C MET A 19 -6.16 -20.11 -57.79
N SER A 20 -7.17 -20.26 -56.95
CA SER A 20 -7.21 -20.81 -55.60
C SER A 20 -7.31 -22.34 -55.62
N LEU A 21 -6.72 -23.03 -54.64
CA LEU A 21 -7.44 -23.79 -53.59
C LEU A 21 -6.47 -24.54 -52.65
N ASN A 22 -6.68 -24.30 -51.34
CA ASN A 22 -6.49 -25.11 -50.12
C ASN A 22 -5.69 -26.44 -50.16
N HIS A 23 -4.73 -26.63 -49.24
CA HIS A 23 -4.95 -27.24 -47.90
C HIS A 23 -3.64 -27.38 -47.08
N SER A 24 -3.73 -26.99 -45.80
CA SER A 24 -3.04 -27.46 -44.57
C SER A 24 -1.75 -28.30 -44.63
N PHE A 25 -0.73 -27.92 -43.83
CA PHE A 25 -0.27 -28.65 -42.63
C PHE A 25 0.62 -27.78 -41.73
N LYS A 26 0.52 -28.04 -40.42
CA LYS A 26 1.19 -27.40 -39.27
C LYS A 26 2.71 -27.58 -39.32
N ASP A 27 3.47 -26.63 -38.76
CA ASP A 27 4.44 -26.97 -37.73
C ASP A 27 4.77 -25.81 -36.78
N VAL A 28 5.12 -26.23 -35.57
CA VAL A 28 5.23 -25.49 -34.32
C VAL A 28 6.58 -24.78 -34.17
N SER A 29 6.58 -23.56 -33.64
CA SER A 29 7.64 -23.10 -32.73
C SER A 29 7.10 -22.13 -31.68
N GLN A 30 7.62 -22.29 -30.47
CA GLN A 30 7.07 -21.90 -29.18
C GLN A 30 7.57 -20.54 -28.65
N ARG A 31 6.76 -19.94 -27.74
CA ARG A 31 7.07 -18.94 -26.67
C ARG A 31 7.37 -17.50 -27.15
N ARG A 32 6.93 -16.43 -26.48
CA ARG A 32 7.12 -16.00 -25.05
C ARG A 32 6.02 -14.96 -24.68
N LYS A 33 5.44 -14.95 -23.47
CA LYS A 33 5.73 -14.04 -22.30
C LYS A 33 5.90 -12.54 -22.69
N PRO A 34 5.52 -11.57 -21.82
CA PRO A 34 5.03 -10.24 -22.24
C PRO A 34 6.00 -9.59 -23.22
N SER A 35 5.50 -9.08 -24.35
CA SER A 35 6.41 -8.60 -25.36
C SER A 35 7.03 -7.28 -24.90
N SER A 36 8.33 -7.34 -24.67
CA SER A 36 9.37 -6.32 -24.57
C SER A 36 9.40 -5.31 -25.74
N VAL A 37 8.25 -4.85 -26.26
CA VAL A 37 8.15 -4.15 -27.56
C VAL A 37 8.20 -2.62 -27.45
N ASN A 38 7.86 -2.05 -26.28
CA ASN A 38 7.95 -0.61 -26.04
C ASN A 38 9.06 -0.20 -25.06
N ILE A 39 9.55 -1.14 -24.24
CA ILE A 39 10.66 -0.90 -23.32
C ILE A 39 11.96 -1.09 -24.11
N ILE A 40 12.72 0.00 -24.24
CA ILE A 40 13.99 0.04 -24.97
C ILE A 40 15.12 -0.35 -24.02
N LEU A 41 15.10 0.16 -22.80
CA LEU A 41 16.07 -0.13 -21.76
C LEU A 41 15.37 -0.19 -20.40
N LYS A 42 15.69 -1.20 -19.60
CA LYS A 42 15.22 -1.30 -18.22
C LYS A 42 16.40 -1.58 -17.30
N ARG A 43 16.72 -0.62 -16.43
CA ARG A 43 17.68 -0.74 -15.32
C ARG A 43 16.91 -0.75 -13.99
N ALA A 44 17.61 -1.06 -12.89
CA ALA A 44 17.00 -1.19 -11.56
C ALA A 44 16.12 0.01 -11.17
N HIS A 45 16.55 1.22 -11.55
CA HIS A 45 15.92 2.47 -11.15
C HIS A 45 15.42 3.31 -12.32
N ILE A 46 15.67 2.93 -13.56
CA ILE A 46 15.31 3.73 -14.73
C ILE A 46 14.72 2.83 -15.80
N THR A 47 13.60 3.25 -16.37
CA THR A 47 13.01 2.62 -17.56
C THR A 47 12.98 3.65 -18.69
N VAL A 48 13.45 3.23 -19.87
CA VAL A 48 13.38 3.98 -21.11
C VAL A 48 12.36 3.28 -22.00
N GLU A 49 11.32 4.00 -22.39
CA GLU A 49 10.22 3.45 -23.18
C GLU A 49 9.79 4.39 -24.30
N ARG A 50 9.18 3.86 -25.35
CA ARG A 50 8.61 4.68 -26.44
C ARG A 50 7.49 5.57 -25.90
N PHE A 51 7.48 6.84 -26.32
CA PHE A 51 6.56 7.86 -25.83
C PHE A 51 5.65 8.40 -26.94
N GLY A 52 4.36 8.56 -26.64
CA GLY A 52 3.37 9.15 -27.55
C GLY A 52 3.02 8.26 -28.74
N LEU A 53 2.46 8.88 -29.79
CA LEU A 53 2.14 8.19 -31.05
C LEU A 53 3.42 7.74 -31.77
N SER A 54 3.37 6.59 -32.43
CA SER A 54 4.48 6.09 -33.27
C SER A 54 4.88 7.12 -34.32
N VAL A 55 6.17 7.24 -34.63
CA VAL A 55 6.63 8.17 -35.68
C VAL A 55 5.86 7.93 -36.99
N PRO A 56 5.31 8.98 -37.64
CA PRO A 56 4.62 8.83 -38.91
C PRO A 56 5.47 8.12 -39.98
N VAL A 57 4.83 7.26 -40.79
CA VAL A 57 5.48 6.48 -41.86
C VAL A 57 6.29 7.36 -42.81
N LEU A 58 5.82 8.58 -43.14
CA LEU A 58 6.56 9.53 -43.99
C LEU A 58 7.94 9.89 -43.45
N ILE A 59 8.12 9.86 -42.13
CA ILE A 59 9.41 10.14 -41.49
C ILE A 59 10.29 8.89 -41.49
N GLU A 60 9.70 7.71 -41.28
CA GLU A 60 10.42 6.44 -41.42
C GLU A 60 10.92 6.22 -42.85
N GLU A 61 10.10 6.59 -43.85
CA GLU A 61 10.48 6.64 -45.27
C GLU A 61 11.58 7.67 -45.49
N ALA A 62 11.46 8.89 -44.95
CA ALA A 62 12.49 9.90 -45.05
C ALA A 62 13.83 9.42 -44.44
N PHE A 63 13.81 8.71 -43.31
CA PHE A 63 15.00 8.14 -42.69
C PHE A 63 15.62 6.97 -43.46
N SER A 64 14.80 6.22 -44.19
CA SER A 64 15.21 5.02 -44.96
C SER A 64 15.70 5.36 -46.37
N PHE A 65 15.10 6.35 -47.01
CA PHE A 65 15.36 6.76 -48.39
C PHE A 65 16.19 8.04 -48.50
N SER A 66 16.59 8.65 -47.39
CA SER A 66 17.54 9.76 -47.38
C SER A 66 18.84 9.37 -48.09
N GLU A 67 19.31 10.19 -49.04
CA GLU A 67 20.64 10.02 -49.62
C GLU A 67 21.71 10.02 -48.52
N ARG A 68 22.77 9.22 -48.67
CA ARG A 68 23.80 9.01 -47.62
C ARG A 68 24.45 10.30 -47.10
N ASN A 69 24.36 11.40 -47.83
CA ASN A 69 24.95 12.70 -47.47
C ASN A 69 23.92 13.78 -47.07
N SER A 70 22.63 13.45 -47.01
CA SER A 70 21.60 14.44 -46.64
C SER A 70 21.60 14.71 -45.13
N VAL A 71 21.66 16.00 -44.76
CA VAL A 71 21.60 16.42 -43.35
C VAL A 71 20.17 16.28 -42.84
N ILE A 72 19.99 15.48 -41.79
CA ILE A 72 18.72 15.27 -41.12
C ILE A 72 18.82 15.84 -39.70
N THR A 73 17.88 16.71 -39.34
CA THR A 73 17.80 17.29 -38.00
C THR A 73 16.36 17.22 -37.51
N GLY A 74 16.16 17.08 -36.20
CA GLY A 74 14.84 16.88 -35.61
C GLY A 74 14.70 17.61 -34.28
N LYS A 75 13.51 18.16 -34.03
CA LYS A 75 13.22 18.90 -32.81
C LYS A 75 11.91 18.44 -32.18
N VAL A 76 11.94 18.16 -30.89
CA VAL A 76 10.77 17.93 -30.06
C VAL A 76 10.51 19.16 -29.20
N CYS A 77 9.25 19.61 -29.13
CA CYS A 77 8.87 20.83 -28.43
C CYS A 77 7.87 20.53 -27.30
N PRO A 78 7.92 21.23 -26.15
CA PRO A 78 6.97 21.06 -25.05
C PRO A 78 5.49 21.31 -25.42
N ASN A 79 5.21 21.93 -26.57
CA ASN A 79 3.84 22.21 -27.04
C ASN A 79 3.14 21.01 -27.71
N GLY A 80 3.68 19.80 -27.59
CA GLY A 80 3.06 18.58 -28.15
C GLY A 80 3.35 18.32 -29.64
N TYR A 81 4.18 19.16 -30.28
CA TYR A 81 4.61 18.98 -31.68
C TYR A 81 6.08 18.61 -31.79
N ALA A 82 6.38 17.79 -32.79
CA ALA A 82 7.73 17.47 -33.21
C ALA A 82 7.86 17.64 -34.72
N TRP A 83 9.09 17.91 -35.17
CA TRP A 83 9.36 18.08 -36.59
C TRP A 83 10.74 17.57 -36.99
N VAL A 84 10.84 17.17 -38.26
CA VAL A 84 12.06 16.70 -38.92
C VAL A 84 12.30 17.52 -40.17
N VAL A 85 13.54 17.98 -40.34
CA VAL A 85 14.04 18.57 -41.58
C VAL A 85 14.89 17.52 -42.29
N CYS A 86 14.52 17.20 -43.53
CA CYS A 86 15.26 16.29 -44.40
C CYS A 86 15.41 16.94 -45.79
N GLY A 87 16.60 17.47 -46.08
CA GLY A 87 16.85 18.25 -47.29
C GLY A 87 15.98 19.51 -47.35
N ARG A 88 15.05 19.59 -48.32
CA ARG A 88 14.11 20.72 -48.50
C ARG A 88 12.69 20.46 -48.01
N LYS A 89 12.49 19.36 -47.28
CA LYS A 89 11.20 18.96 -46.73
C LYS A 89 11.18 19.16 -45.22
N LEU A 90 10.08 19.71 -44.74
CA LEU A 90 9.77 19.85 -43.31
C LEU A 90 8.57 18.95 -43.00
N PHE A 91 8.78 17.96 -42.15
CA PHE A 91 7.74 17.05 -41.66
C PHE A 91 7.33 17.46 -40.25
N ILE A 92 6.05 17.70 -40.04
CA ILE A 92 5.49 18.16 -38.76
C ILE A 92 4.43 17.18 -38.32
N TRP A 93 4.50 16.70 -37.08
CA TRP A 93 3.43 15.89 -36.51
C TRP A 93 3.18 16.27 -35.06
N GLN A 94 1.96 16.00 -34.64
CA GLN A 94 1.58 16.08 -33.24
C GLN A 94 1.85 14.72 -32.60
N TYR A 95 2.73 14.69 -31.60
CA TYR A 95 3.04 13.45 -30.89
C TYR A 95 2.12 13.21 -29.69
N GLN A 96 1.46 14.27 -29.21
CA GLN A 96 0.46 14.24 -28.14
C GLN A 96 -0.61 15.32 -28.38
N ASN A 97 -1.89 14.96 -28.32
CA ASN A 97 -2.98 15.90 -28.62
C ASN A 97 -3.14 16.95 -27.50
N MET A 98 -3.12 18.23 -27.84
CA MET A 98 -3.21 19.35 -26.88
C MET A 98 -4.64 19.81 -26.58
N GLN A 99 -5.67 19.14 -27.12
CA GLN A 99 -7.05 19.56 -26.89
C GLN A 99 -7.59 19.14 -25.52
N VAL A 100 -7.40 20.02 -24.55
CA VAL A 100 -8.31 20.18 -23.42
C VAL A 100 -9.63 20.71 -24.00
N GLY A 101 -10.65 19.85 -24.12
CA GLY A 101 -12.05 20.31 -24.24
C GLY A 101 -12.85 20.01 -25.52
N SER A 102 -12.43 19.12 -26.43
CA SER A 102 -13.33 18.68 -27.53
C SER A 102 -13.18 17.19 -27.86
N PRO A 103 -14.28 16.40 -27.95
CA PRO A 103 -14.24 14.98 -28.28
C PRO A 103 -14.26 14.78 -29.80
N SER A 104 -13.14 15.03 -30.48
CA SER A 104 -12.99 14.54 -31.85
C SER A 104 -12.18 13.24 -31.85
N LYS A 105 -12.76 12.18 -32.45
CA LYS A 105 -12.18 10.85 -32.70
C LYS A 105 -10.65 10.89 -32.82
N GLN A 106 -9.94 10.27 -31.88
CA GLN A 106 -8.48 10.17 -31.96
C GLN A 106 -8.09 9.38 -33.21
N PRO A 107 -7.25 9.92 -34.11
CA PRO A 107 -6.74 9.15 -35.22
C PRO A 107 -5.76 8.11 -34.69
N LYS A 108 -5.94 6.83 -35.09
CA LYS A 108 -5.06 5.70 -34.73
C LYS A 108 -3.62 5.86 -35.23
N HIS A 109 -3.37 6.86 -36.07
CA HIS A 109 -2.07 7.21 -36.64
C HIS A 109 -1.85 8.71 -36.56
N PRO A 110 -0.63 9.19 -36.25
CA PRO A 110 -0.35 10.62 -36.23
C PRO A 110 -0.46 11.22 -37.63
N THR A 111 -1.25 12.28 -37.74
CA THR A 111 -1.28 13.10 -38.95
C THR A 111 0.06 13.82 -39.08
N CYS A 112 0.74 13.61 -40.21
CA CYS A 112 2.00 14.25 -40.55
C CYS A 112 1.76 15.23 -41.70
N TYR A 113 2.22 16.46 -41.53
CA TYR A 113 2.15 17.53 -42.52
C TYR A 113 3.53 17.71 -43.16
N GLU A 114 3.58 17.71 -44.49
CA GLU A 114 4.80 17.99 -45.25
C GLU A 114 4.73 19.42 -45.82
N LEU A 115 5.70 20.25 -45.45
CA LEU A 115 5.88 21.61 -45.96
C LEU A 115 7.19 21.72 -46.75
N LYS A 116 7.20 22.58 -47.77
CA LYS A 116 8.39 22.84 -48.60
C LYS A 116 9.17 24.03 -48.07
N LEU A 117 10.42 23.78 -47.68
CA LEU A 117 11.34 24.80 -47.18
C LEU A 117 11.73 25.81 -48.29
N PRO A 118 12.04 27.06 -47.93
CA PRO A 118 12.52 28.06 -48.89
C PRO A 118 13.79 27.60 -49.62
N GLN A 119 14.02 28.13 -50.81
CA GLN A 119 15.23 27.80 -51.56
C GLN A 119 16.46 28.34 -50.84
N SER A 120 17.47 27.49 -50.72
CA SER A 120 18.79 27.81 -50.18
C SER A 120 19.78 26.83 -50.82
N ASP A 121 20.99 27.30 -51.06
CA ASP A 121 22.13 26.47 -51.47
C ASP A 121 22.80 25.81 -50.26
N LEU A 122 22.51 26.32 -49.05
CA LEU A 122 22.92 25.75 -47.76
C LEU A 122 21.88 24.78 -47.18
N ALA A 123 22.33 23.85 -46.34
CA ALA A 123 21.48 22.84 -45.71
C ALA A 123 20.58 23.43 -44.62
N HIS A 124 19.28 23.15 -44.69
CA HIS A 124 18.31 23.54 -43.67
C HIS A 124 18.51 22.75 -42.37
N ARG A 125 18.16 23.37 -41.24
CA ARG A 125 18.25 22.78 -39.90
C ARG A 125 16.96 23.00 -39.10
N SER A 126 16.63 22.05 -38.23
CA SER A 126 15.44 22.08 -37.38
C SER A 126 15.44 23.24 -36.37
N GLU A 127 16.62 23.78 -36.05
CA GLU A 127 16.87 24.94 -35.21
C GLU A 127 16.36 26.25 -35.82
N LEU A 128 16.21 26.31 -37.15
CA LEU A 128 15.69 27.46 -37.90
C LEU A 128 14.18 27.36 -38.18
N VAL A 129 13.50 26.42 -37.49
CA VAL A 129 12.06 26.18 -37.60
C VAL A 129 11.43 26.37 -36.23
N ASN A 130 10.28 27.04 -36.19
CA ASN A 130 9.46 27.14 -34.99
C ASN A 130 7.98 26.90 -35.32
N ILE A 131 7.30 26.17 -34.44
CA ILE A 131 5.89 25.80 -34.54
C ILE A 131 5.21 26.27 -33.28
N PHE A 132 4.15 27.06 -33.43
CA PHE A 132 3.42 27.65 -32.32
C PHE A 132 1.93 27.70 -32.64
N SER A 133 1.10 27.73 -31.59
CA SER A 133 -0.37 27.80 -31.74
C SER A 133 -0.84 29.21 -31.43
N ASN A 134 -1.69 29.76 -32.28
CA ASN A 134 -2.39 31.01 -32.00
C ASN A 134 -3.70 30.71 -31.28
N LYS A 135 -4.08 31.52 -30.28
CA LYS A 135 -5.28 31.28 -29.45
C LYS A 135 -6.59 31.20 -30.24
N LEU A 136 -6.59 31.70 -31.47
CA LEU A 136 -7.75 31.78 -32.37
C LEU A 136 -7.70 30.75 -33.52
N SER A 137 -6.58 30.02 -33.70
CA SER A 137 -6.40 29.09 -34.83
C SER A 137 -6.58 27.63 -34.41
N VAL A 138 -7.28 26.86 -35.25
CA VAL A 138 -7.55 25.42 -35.03
C VAL A 138 -6.28 24.58 -35.23
N HIS A 139 -5.40 25.02 -36.13
CA HIS A 139 -4.13 24.39 -36.45
C HIS A 139 -2.97 25.32 -36.09
N PRO A 140 -1.77 24.79 -35.83
CA PRO A 140 -0.62 25.61 -35.48
C PRO A 140 -0.08 26.35 -36.70
N SER A 141 0.62 27.46 -36.44
CA SER A 141 1.39 28.21 -37.41
C SER A 141 2.86 27.77 -37.42
N CYS A 142 3.57 28.05 -38.50
CA CYS A 142 4.98 27.73 -38.64
C CYS A 142 5.78 28.92 -39.21
N VAL A 143 6.92 29.23 -38.58
CA VAL A 143 7.92 30.17 -39.11
C VAL A 143 9.20 29.41 -39.37
N VAL A 144 9.80 29.65 -40.53
CA VAL A 144 11.09 29.09 -40.94
C VAL A 144 11.98 30.19 -41.48
N VAL A 145 13.27 30.09 -41.22
CA VAL A 145 14.30 30.93 -41.87
C VAL A 145 15.28 30.03 -42.61
N SER A 146 15.58 30.31 -43.88
CA SER A 146 16.68 29.62 -44.56
C SER A 146 18.02 30.03 -43.95
N PRO A 147 19.08 29.21 -44.08
CA PRO A 147 20.42 29.63 -43.66
C PRO A 147 20.86 30.96 -44.29
N GLU A 148 20.37 31.31 -45.48
CA GLU A 148 20.65 32.57 -46.18
C GLU A 148 19.70 33.73 -45.85
N GLY A 149 18.78 33.58 -44.89
CA GLY A 149 17.90 34.67 -44.44
C GLY A 149 16.58 34.83 -45.20
N MET A 150 16.10 33.80 -45.91
CA MET A 150 14.73 33.78 -46.43
C MET A 150 13.76 33.34 -45.32
N VAL A 151 12.96 34.27 -44.81
CA VAL A 151 11.91 33.99 -43.82
C VAL A 151 10.64 33.57 -44.54
N ARG A 152 10.03 32.47 -44.12
CA ARG A 152 8.75 31.98 -44.60
C ARG A 152 7.81 31.72 -43.43
N TYR A 153 6.58 32.20 -43.54
CA TYR A 153 5.53 32.03 -42.54
C TYR A 153 4.30 31.34 -43.13
N TRP A 154 3.87 30.27 -42.46
CA TRP A 154 2.58 29.63 -42.69
C TRP A 154 1.64 29.96 -41.53
N PRO A 155 0.52 30.65 -41.78
CA PRO A 155 -0.51 30.89 -40.77
C PRO A 155 -1.12 29.58 -40.25
N ASP A 156 -1.22 28.57 -41.12
CA ASP A 156 -1.78 27.25 -40.82
C ASP A 156 -0.97 26.17 -41.56
N ILE A 157 -0.41 25.21 -40.81
CA ILE A 157 0.41 24.13 -41.39
C ILE A 157 -0.36 23.15 -42.29
N THR A 158 -1.69 23.13 -42.24
CA THR A 158 -2.51 22.27 -43.11
C THR A 158 -2.57 22.79 -44.55
N HIS A 159 -2.33 24.09 -44.75
CA HIS A 159 -2.41 24.76 -46.04
C HIS A 159 -1.01 25.04 -46.60
N HIS A 160 -0.36 24.01 -47.15
CA HIS A 160 1.02 24.07 -47.66
C HIS A 160 1.30 25.19 -48.69
N ASN A 161 0.30 25.64 -49.45
CA ASN A 161 0.42 26.72 -50.44
C ASN A 161 0.15 28.13 -49.89
N ASN A 162 -0.31 28.25 -48.65
CA ASN A 162 -0.63 29.54 -48.03
C ASN A 162 0.56 30.01 -47.16
N SER A 163 1.58 30.56 -47.80
CA SER A 163 2.78 31.06 -47.11
C SER A 163 3.17 32.47 -47.57
N VAL A 164 3.77 33.23 -46.65
CA VAL A 164 4.33 34.56 -46.92
C VAL A 164 5.84 34.51 -46.77
N ASP A 165 6.55 35.05 -47.77
CA ASP A 165 8.01 35.06 -47.81
C ASP A 165 8.55 36.48 -47.67
N LYS A 166 9.65 36.61 -46.92
CA LYS A 166 10.42 37.84 -46.80
C LYS A 166 11.91 37.52 -46.75
N ARG A 167 12.69 38.08 -47.68
CA ARG A 167 14.15 38.02 -47.62
C ARG A 167 14.69 39.09 -46.67
N VAL A 168 15.56 38.68 -45.77
CA VAL A 168 16.36 39.55 -44.90
C VAL A 168 17.74 39.72 -45.53
N GLU A 169 18.23 40.94 -45.61
CA GLU A 169 19.58 41.22 -46.11
C GLU A 169 20.61 40.92 -45.01
N LEU A 170 21.27 39.77 -45.11
CA LEU A 170 22.26 39.31 -44.12
C LEU A 170 23.71 39.58 -44.53
N ASN A 171 23.98 40.22 -45.68
CA ASN A 171 25.32 40.56 -46.16
C ASN A 171 26.33 39.39 -46.19
N GLY A 172 25.85 38.16 -46.41
CA GLY A 172 26.67 36.95 -46.42
C GLY A 172 26.78 36.24 -45.07
N GLU A 173 26.12 36.74 -44.01
CA GLU A 173 25.98 36.02 -42.75
C GLU A 173 24.95 34.90 -42.86
N GLU A 174 25.19 33.81 -42.14
CA GLU A 174 24.29 32.65 -42.11
C GLU A 174 23.41 32.67 -40.85
N CYS A 175 22.13 32.28 -40.98
CA CYS A 175 21.24 32.10 -39.84
C CYS A 175 21.62 30.86 -39.02
N ASP A 176 21.70 30.99 -37.69
CA ASP A 176 22.02 29.88 -36.81
C ASP A 176 20.79 29.24 -36.14
N SER A 177 20.04 30.03 -35.37
CA SER A 177 18.97 29.53 -34.48
C SER A 177 17.76 30.46 -34.46
N LEU A 178 16.55 29.91 -34.27
CA LEU A 178 15.27 30.61 -34.21
C LEU A 178 14.47 30.24 -32.94
N VAL A 179 13.89 31.24 -32.26
CA VAL A 179 13.02 31.07 -31.09
C VAL A 179 11.72 31.88 -31.21
N HIS A 180 10.63 31.38 -30.63
CA HIS A 180 9.34 32.06 -30.58
C HIS A 180 9.23 32.91 -29.31
N VAL A 181 8.70 34.13 -29.45
CA VAL A 181 8.65 35.18 -28.41
C VAL A 181 7.20 35.64 -28.23
N GLY A 182 6.28 34.68 -28.11
CA GLY A 182 4.86 34.93 -27.87
C GLY A 182 4.22 35.83 -28.93
N THR A 183 3.43 36.80 -28.48
CA THR A 183 2.71 37.74 -29.36
C THR A 183 3.62 38.71 -30.11
N ILE A 184 4.88 38.87 -29.69
CA ILE A 184 5.84 39.78 -30.33
C ILE A 184 6.29 39.22 -31.70
N GLY A 185 6.39 37.89 -31.81
CA GLY A 185 6.76 37.17 -33.02
C GLY A 185 7.85 36.12 -32.76
N CYS A 186 8.86 36.04 -33.64
CA CYS A 186 10.02 35.16 -33.50
C CYS A 186 11.32 35.95 -33.57
N VAL A 187 12.38 35.43 -32.96
CA VAL A 187 13.73 36.01 -33.05
C VAL A 187 14.68 34.97 -33.60
N PHE A 188 15.49 35.33 -34.59
CA PHE A 188 16.62 34.52 -35.01
C PHE A 188 17.94 35.25 -34.79
N VAL A 189 19.01 34.46 -34.75
CA VAL A 189 20.38 34.95 -34.63
C VAL A 189 21.23 34.42 -35.77
N THR A 190 22.16 35.23 -36.29
CA THR A 190 23.16 34.80 -37.27
C THR A 190 24.41 34.21 -36.61
N THR A 191 25.26 33.55 -37.39
CA THR A 191 26.56 33.03 -36.92
C THR A 191 27.48 34.11 -36.34
N THR A 192 27.28 35.39 -36.72
CA THR A 192 28.01 36.55 -36.21
C THR A 192 27.29 37.28 -35.06
N CYS A 193 26.29 36.65 -34.45
CA CYS A 193 25.47 37.19 -33.34
C CYS A 193 24.56 38.37 -33.71
N THR A 194 24.24 38.58 -35.00
CA THR A 194 23.21 39.55 -35.39
C THR A 194 21.84 39.03 -34.97
N VAL A 195 21.15 39.74 -34.08
CA VAL A 195 19.81 39.36 -33.61
C VAL A 195 18.75 40.06 -34.45
N VAL A 196 17.81 39.30 -35.01
CA VAL A 196 16.76 39.81 -35.90
C VAL A 196 15.39 39.41 -35.36
N LEU A 197 14.51 40.39 -35.23
CA LEU A 197 13.11 40.19 -34.86
C LEU A 197 12.26 40.01 -36.13
N ILE A 198 11.49 38.93 -36.16
CA ILE A 198 10.45 38.62 -37.14
C ILE A 198 9.10 38.87 -36.49
N GLN A 199 8.31 39.74 -37.08
CA GLN A 199 6.93 39.99 -36.69
C GLN A 199 6.01 39.67 -37.86
N TYR A 200 4.93 38.98 -37.58
CA TYR A 200 3.89 38.65 -38.55
C TYR A 200 2.60 39.37 -38.14
N LYS A 201 1.97 40.08 -39.07
CA LYS A 201 0.73 40.82 -38.83
C LYS A 201 -0.29 40.54 -39.93
N GLU A 202 -1.56 40.64 -39.60
CA GLU A 202 -2.64 40.61 -40.59
C GLU A 202 -2.80 42.01 -41.18
N GLY A 203 -2.44 42.16 -42.46
CA GLY A 203 -2.56 43.40 -43.22
C GLY A 203 -3.84 43.44 -44.06
N ALA A 204 -4.08 44.57 -44.74
CA ALA A 204 -5.31 44.79 -45.51
C ALA A 204 -5.47 43.83 -46.71
N TYR A 205 -4.39 43.20 -47.17
CA TYR A 205 -4.36 42.30 -48.34
C TYR A 205 -3.90 40.88 -48.00
N GLY A 206 -3.82 40.52 -46.72
CA GLY A 206 -3.33 39.22 -46.24
C GLY A 206 -2.24 39.36 -45.18
N HIS A 207 -1.57 38.26 -44.83
CA HIS A 207 -0.49 38.28 -43.84
C HIS A 207 0.76 39.01 -44.37
N GLU A 208 1.39 39.82 -43.52
CA GLU A 208 2.62 40.55 -43.82
C GLU A 208 3.73 40.20 -42.83
N LEU A 209 4.97 40.11 -43.33
CA LEU A 209 6.17 39.84 -42.55
C LEU A 209 7.06 41.08 -42.44
N PHE A 210 7.37 41.45 -41.20
CA PHE A 210 8.32 42.51 -40.84
C PHE A 210 9.54 41.87 -40.19
N CYS A 211 10.71 42.07 -40.79
CA CYS A 211 11.97 41.58 -40.26
C CYS A 211 12.90 42.76 -40.02
N ARG A 212 13.44 42.90 -38.81
CA ARG A 212 14.33 44.01 -38.46
C ARG A 212 15.46 43.54 -37.54
N PRO A 213 16.73 43.90 -37.82
CA PRO A 213 17.82 43.67 -36.88
C PRO A 213 17.62 44.53 -35.63
N LEU A 214 17.91 43.98 -34.45
CA LEU A 214 17.89 44.71 -33.19
C LEU A 214 19.07 45.67 -33.11
N LYS A 215 18.83 46.90 -32.65
CA LYS A 215 19.87 47.93 -32.57
C LYS A 215 20.57 47.89 -31.21
N THR A 216 21.90 47.95 -31.20
CA THR A 216 22.67 48.22 -29.99
C THR A 216 22.64 49.72 -29.69
N PRO A 217 22.65 50.15 -28.41
CA PRO A 217 22.67 51.56 -28.05
C PRO A 217 23.95 52.22 -28.58
N GLY A 218 23.79 53.19 -29.48
CA GLY A 218 24.90 53.91 -30.12
C GLY A 218 25.42 55.04 -29.24
N THR A 219 26.75 55.09 -29.06
CA THR A 219 27.45 56.26 -28.53
C THR A 219 27.33 57.43 -29.51
N TRP A 220 27.18 58.65 -28.98
CA TRP A 220 26.85 59.92 -29.66
C TRP A 220 27.62 60.28 -30.96
N LEU A 221 28.75 59.65 -31.30
CA LEU A 221 29.47 59.93 -32.55
C LEU A 221 29.01 58.99 -33.68
N GLY A 222 28.02 59.48 -34.44
CA GLY A 222 27.50 58.81 -35.62
C GLY A 222 28.50 58.69 -36.78
N GLY A 223 28.28 57.68 -37.63
CA GLY A 223 28.78 57.68 -39.02
C GLY A 223 29.24 56.37 -39.63
N ILE A 224 29.49 55.30 -38.86
CA ILE A 224 30.05 54.04 -39.40
C ILE A 224 29.31 52.82 -38.83
N SER A 225 28.08 52.60 -39.29
CA SER A 225 27.19 51.52 -38.80
C SER A 225 27.36 50.19 -39.57
N LYS A 226 28.59 49.77 -39.94
CA LYS A 226 28.76 48.58 -40.81
C LYS A 226 29.74 47.48 -40.36
N ARG A 227 30.34 47.52 -39.16
CA ARG A 227 31.13 46.38 -38.62
C ARG A 227 31.11 46.37 -37.08
N VAL A 228 30.00 46.00 -36.46
CA VAL A 228 29.85 46.08 -34.98
C VAL A 228 29.92 44.70 -34.30
N SER A 229 29.91 43.59 -35.05
CA SER A 229 30.18 42.25 -34.49
C SER A 229 31.63 42.12 -33.95
N SER A 230 32.60 42.83 -34.53
CA SER A 230 34.02 42.76 -34.13
C SER A 230 34.39 43.52 -32.85
N ILE A 231 33.50 44.39 -32.32
CA ILE A 231 33.79 45.18 -31.12
C ILE A 231 33.45 44.41 -29.84
N PHE A 232 32.43 43.55 -29.89
CA PHE A 232 31.99 42.75 -28.74
C PHE A 232 32.57 41.33 -28.72
N PHE A 233 33.03 40.79 -29.86
CA PHE A 233 33.54 39.42 -29.99
C PHE A 233 35.01 39.33 -30.41
N GLY A 234 35.72 40.46 -30.58
CA GLY A 234 37.11 40.50 -31.03
C GLY A 234 37.28 40.35 -32.56
N PRO A 235 38.48 40.57 -33.11
CA PRO A 235 38.76 40.29 -34.52
C PRO A 235 38.68 38.79 -34.76
N ILE A 236 37.91 38.39 -35.78
CA ILE A 236 37.95 37.02 -36.33
C ILE A 236 39.37 36.83 -36.86
N SER A 237 40.20 36.09 -36.13
CA SER A 237 41.54 35.72 -36.56
C SER A 237 41.44 34.93 -37.86
N SER A 238 42.27 35.25 -38.85
CA SER A 238 42.45 34.49 -40.09
C SER A 238 43.16 33.13 -39.88
N ASP A 239 43.07 32.58 -38.67
CA ASP A 239 43.44 31.19 -38.37
C ASP A 239 42.19 30.35 -38.61
N GLU A 240 42.27 29.38 -39.52
CA GLU A 240 41.17 28.53 -40.01
C GLU A 240 40.55 27.59 -38.94
N GLY A 241 40.62 27.92 -37.64
CA GLY A 241 40.29 27.01 -36.55
C GLY A 241 39.38 27.51 -35.42
N ASN A 242 39.17 28.82 -35.20
CA ASN A 242 38.39 29.32 -34.05
C ASN A 242 37.40 30.44 -34.42
N GLU A 243 36.33 30.09 -35.12
CA GLU A 243 35.15 30.96 -35.25
C GLU A 243 34.30 30.91 -33.97
N THR A 244 33.89 32.07 -33.44
CA THR A 244 33.00 32.16 -32.27
C THR A 244 31.61 31.65 -32.62
N LYS A 245 31.37 30.37 -32.36
CA LYS A 245 30.12 29.67 -32.70
C LYS A 245 28.97 30.03 -31.75
N ILE A 246 27.77 30.22 -32.29
CA ILE A 246 26.53 30.30 -31.51
C ILE A 246 26.28 28.96 -30.81
N ILE A 247 26.06 29.01 -29.51
CA ILE A 247 25.75 27.83 -28.69
C ILE A 247 24.26 27.75 -28.44
N ARG A 248 23.64 28.85 -27.99
CA ARG A 248 22.22 28.85 -27.64
C ARG A 248 21.56 30.21 -27.78
N LEU A 249 20.34 30.19 -28.35
CA LEU A 249 19.36 31.27 -28.27
C LEU A 249 18.20 30.83 -27.36
N LEU A 250 17.94 31.59 -26.29
CA LEU A 250 16.82 31.35 -25.37
C LEU A 250 15.91 32.56 -25.27
N ALA A 251 14.61 32.31 -25.10
CA ALA A 251 13.62 33.33 -24.78
C ALA A 251 12.91 32.94 -23.47
N ILE A 252 12.91 33.85 -22.50
CA ILE A 252 12.25 33.67 -21.19
C ILE A 252 11.17 34.76 -21.07
N HIS A 253 9.95 34.36 -20.73
CA HIS A 253 8.84 35.28 -20.48
C HIS A 253 8.86 35.77 -19.03
N ASN A 254 8.89 37.08 -18.83
CA ASN A 254 8.88 37.73 -17.53
C ASN A 254 7.46 38.15 -17.11
N VAL A 255 7.25 38.34 -15.80
CA VAL A 255 5.94 38.68 -15.20
C VAL A 255 5.33 39.99 -15.75
N GLN A 256 6.14 40.88 -16.32
CA GLN A 256 5.74 42.22 -16.80
C GLN A 256 5.40 42.29 -18.31
N GLN A 257 5.03 41.18 -18.97
CA GLN A 257 4.86 41.10 -20.43
C GLN A 257 6.13 41.47 -21.23
N GLU A 258 7.29 41.25 -20.62
CA GLU A 258 8.60 41.43 -21.24
C GLU A 258 9.21 40.06 -21.52
N TYR A 259 9.97 39.96 -22.60
CA TYR A 259 10.76 38.78 -22.93
C TYR A 259 12.24 39.09 -22.80
N SER A 260 12.95 38.29 -22.01
CA SER A 260 14.41 38.28 -21.97
C SER A 260 14.94 37.30 -23.00
N ILE A 261 15.67 37.80 -23.99
CA ILE A 261 16.34 37.00 -25.01
C ILE A 261 17.82 36.88 -24.64
N TYR A 262 18.29 35.66 -24.50
CA TYR A 262 19.69 35.36 -24.20
C TYR A 262 20.38 34.80 -25.45
N VAL A 263 21.49 35.42 -25.83
CA VAL A 263 22.35 34.99 -26.93
C VAL A 263 23.69 34.55 -26.35
N LEU A 264 24.00 33.27 -26.47
CA LEU A 264 25.25 32.69 -26.00
C LEU A 264 26.12 32.28 -27.21
N ALA A 265 27.31 32.86 -27.30
CA ALA A 265 28.29 32.57 -28.36
C ALA A 265 29.68 32.38 -27.75
N GLY A 266 30.23 31.17 -27.88
CA GLY A 266 31.42 30.76 -27.12
C GLY A 266 31.24 30.96 -25.61
N VAL A 267 32.01 31.87 -25.03
CA VAL A 267 31.95 32.24 -23.60
C VAL A 267 31.24 33.57 -23.34
N ASN A 268 30.70 34.20 -24.39
CA ASN A 268 30.07 35.51 -24.32
C ASN A 268 28.55 35.36 -24.24
N LEU A 269 27.93 36.01 -23.26
CA LEU A 269 26.49 36.01 -23.04
C LEU A 269 25.93 37.42 -23.19
N GLN A 270 24.88 37.57 -23.99
CA GLN A 270 24.11 38.81 -24.12
C GLN A 270 22.69 38.64 -23.59
N LYS A 271 22.15 39.68 -22.96
CA LYS A 271 20.75 39.76 -22.56
C LYS A 271 20.07 40.94 -23.27
N TRP A 272 19.07 40.62 -24.08
CA TRP A 272 18.18 41.58 -24.73
C TRP A 272 16.82 41.56 -24.06
N ILE A 273 16.17 42.71 -23.94
CA ILE A 273 14.82 42.85 -23.41
C ILE A 273 13.93 43.32 -24.56
N LEU A 274 12.85 42.56 -24.78
CA LEU A 274 11.82 42.85 -25.76
C LEU A 274 10.48 43.02 -25.05
N GLN A 275 9.73 44.05 -25.40
CA GLN A 275 8.39 44.30 -24.87
C GLN A 275 7.48 44.71 -26.01
N ASP A 276 6.18 44.44 -25.85
CA ASP A 276 5.19 44.84 -26.84
C ASP A 276 5.11 46.38 -26.91
N TYR A 277 5.20 46.95 -28.11
CA TYR A 277 5.16 48.39 -28.40
C TYR A 277 6.31 49.28 -27.86
N SER A 278 7.36 48.74 -27.24
CA SER A 278 8.53 49.52 -26.81
C SER A 278 9.78 49.25 -27.67
N THR A 279 10.81 50.09 -27.55
CA THR A 279 12.08 49.89 -28.26
C THR A 279 12.89 48.78 -27.61
N GLU A 280 13.46 47.90 -28.42
CA GLU A 280 14.40 46.88 -27.95
C GLU A 280 15.55 47.49 -27.13
N GLN A 281 15.95 46.79 -26.08
CA GLN A 281 17.06 47.21 -25.23
C GLN A 281 18.05 46.07 -25.04
N LEU A 282 19.33 46.31 -25.39
CA LEU A 282 20.42 45.48 -24.91
C LEU A 282 20.67 45.83 -23.44
N SER A 283 20.38 44.89 -22.53
CA SER A 283 20.55 45.09 -21.09
C SER A 283 22.03 45.06 -20.72
N TRP A 284 22.76 44.02 -21.15
CA TRP A 284 24.19 43.87 -20.92
C TRP A 284 24.77 42.78 -21.83
N ALA A 285 26.10 42.80 -21.96
CA ALA A 285 26.91 41.73 -22.53
C ALA A 285 28.03 41.39 -21.53
N ALA A 286 28.33 40.10 -21.35
CA ALA A 286 29.29 39.60 -20.38
C ALA A 286 30.20 38.53 -21.00
N ASP A 287 31.49 38.60 -20.69
CA ASP A 287 32.47 37.55 -20.96
C ASP A 287 32.58 36.64 -19.72
N LEU A 288 32.18 35.39 -19.86
CA LEU A 288 32.12 34.40 -18.77
C LEU A 288 33.44 33.61 -18.61
N ILE A 289 34.47 33.91 -19.40
CA ILE A 289 35.70 33.11 -19.41
C ILE A 289 36.41 33.08 -18.06
N ARG A 290 36.57 34.23 -17.39
CA ARG A 290 37.27 34.31 -16.10
C ARG A 290 36.47 33.64 -14.98
N PRO A 291 35.17 33.96 -14.78
CA PRO A 291 34.35 33.28 -13.77
C PRO A 291 34.37 31.75 -13.90
N LEU A 292 34.33 31.23 -15.13
CA LEU A 292 34.36 29.80 -15.39
C LEU A 292 35.73 29.20 -15.07
N LYS A 293 36.83 29.79 -15.58
CA LYS A 293 38.18 29.30 -15.28
C LYS A 293 38.48 29.29 -13.79
N ASP A 294 38.09 30.33 -13.07
CA ASP A 294 38.26 30.44 -11.62
C ASP A 294 37.45 29.35 -10.89
N SER A 295 36.21 29.09 -11.33
CA SER A 295 35.36 28.03 -10.76
C SER A 295 35.93 26.63 -10.99
N PHE A 296 36.39 26.32 -12.21
CA PHE A 296 37.03 25.03 -12.49
C PHE A 296 38.33 24.85 -11.69
N LYS A 297 39.13 25.92 -11.60
CA LYS A 297 40.38 25.90 -10.83
C LYS A 297 40.15 25.63 -9.34
N SER A 298 39.10 26.19 -8.74
CA SER A 298 38.80 26.01 -7.31
C SER A 298 38.18 24.66 -6.96
N HIS A 299 37.50 24.00 -7.92
CA HIS A 299 36.82 22.72 -7.69
C HIS A 299 37.64 21.49 -8.12
N ILE A 300 38.73 21.67 -8.86
CA ILE A 300 39.62 20.60 -9.28
C ILE A 300 40.92 20.70 -8.47
N SER A 301 41.06 19.83 -7.46
CA SER A 301 42.15 19.88 -6.46
C SER A 301 43.56 19.93 -7.05
N HIS A 302 43.82 19.26 -8.16
CA HIS A 302 45.12 19.26 -8.82
C HIS A 302 45.36 20.46 -9.75
N TRP A 303 44.39 21.38 -9.88
CA TRP A 303 44.52 22.63 -10.64
C TRP A 303 44.74 23.87 -9.76
N GLU A 304 44.69 23.73 -8.44
CA GLU A 304 44.83 24.84 -7.47
C GLU A 304 46.08 25.71 -7.71
N LEU A 305 47.20 25.08 -8.09
CA LEU A 305 48.48 25.75 -8.34
C LEU A 305 48.73 26.11 -9.81
N CYS A 306 47.81 25.81 -10.73
CA CYS A 306 47.97 26.09 -12.16
C CYS A 306 47.77 27.58 -12.50
N HIS A 307 48.41 28.03 -13.57
CA HIS A 307 48.10 29.34 -14.13
C HIS A 307 46.76 29.27 -14.87
N ILE A 308 45.87 30.25 -14.60
CA ILE A 308 44.55 30.37 -15.26
C ILE A 308 44.67 30.42 -16.79
N ALA A 309 45.80 30.90 -17.31
CA ALA A 309 46.09 30.93 -18.74
C ALA A 309 46.13 29.53 -19.39
N ASP A 310 46.44 28.48 -18.62
CA ASP A 310 46.60 27.10 -19.12
C ASP A 310 45.29 26.31 -19.17
N ILE A 311 44.23 26.86 -18.56
CA ILE A 311 42.92 26.23 -18.52
C ILE A 311 42.15 26.72 -19.73
N GLU A 312 41.70 25.82 -20.59
CA GLU A 312 40.74 26.11 -21.64
C GLU A 312 39.33 25.74 -21.16
N VAL A 313 38.35 26.57 -21.51
CA VAL A 313 36.95 26.41 -21.08
C VAL A 313 36.00 26.59 -22.26
N TRP A 314 34.94 25.80 -22.28
CA TRP A 314 33.87 25.87 -23.27
C TRP A 314 32.51 25.81 -22.57
N ILE A 315 31.52 26.51 -23.13
CA ILE A 315 30.12 26.34 -22.76
C ILE A 315 29.46 25.50 -23.84
N LEU A 316 28.71 24.47 -23.45
CA LEU A 316 28.17 23.46 -24.35
C LEU A 316 26.67 23.66 -24.61
N ASP A 317 25.92 24.03 -23.58
CA ASP A 317 24.47 24.30 -23.67
C ASP A 317 24.00 25.19 -22.52
N MET A 318 22.81 25.75 -22.67
CA MET A 318 22.21 26.70 -21.74
C MET A 318 20.69 26.45 -21.63
N GLN A 319 20.16 26.39 -20.42
CA GLN A 319 18.73 26.20 -20.15
C GLN A 319 18.26 27.12 -19.01
N PRO A 320 16.98 27.55 -19.01
CA PRO A 320 16.41 28.26 -17.89
C PRO A 320 16.17 27.33 -16.69
N ASP A 321 16.32 27.84 -15.48
CA ASP A 321 15.91 27.15 -14.25
C ASP A 321 14.46 27.51 -13.84
N ARG A 322 13.98 26.98 -12.71
CA ARG A 322 12.62 27.23 -12.19
C ARG A 322 12.40 28.65 -11.67
N GLU A 323 13.47 29.36 -11.32
CA GLU A 323 13.44 30.73 -10.80
C GLU A 323 13.69 31.77 -11.90
N GLY A 324 13.76 31.34 -13.16
CA GLY A 324 14.06 32.18 -14.32
C GLY A 324 15.53 32.58 -14.45
N GLN A 325 16.43 31.98 -13.66
CA GLN A 325 17.87 32.09 -13.87
C GLN A 325 18.33 31.16 -15.01
N VAL A 326 19.62 31.19 -15.32
CA VAL A 326 20.19 30.42 -16.41
C VAL A 326 21.27 29.47 -15.88
N LEU A 327 21.11 28.20 -16.22
CA LEU A 327 22.06 27.14 -15.94
C LEU A 327 22.82 26.78 -17.23
N MET A 328 24.12 26.58 -17.12
CA MET A 328 25.00 26.27 -18.25
C MET A 328 25.73 24.94 -18.03
N LEU A 329 25.83 24.14 -19.08
CA LEU A 329 26.74 22.99 -19.11
C LEU A 329 28.08 23.47 -19.68
N CYS A 330 29.16 23.26 -18.95
CA CYS A 330 30.50 23.74 -19.28
C CYS A 330 31.50 22.58 -19.32
N ALA A 331 32.58 22.75 -20.08
CA ALA A 331 33.72 21.83 -20.13
C ALA A 331 35.03 22.60 -19.94
N ALA A 332 36.04 21.95 -19.35
CA ALA A 332 37.37 22.52 -19.19
C ALA A 332 38.48 21.47 -19.33
N VAL A 333 39.64 21.89 -19.83
CA VAL A 333 40.85 21.06 -19.90
C VAL A 333 42.08 21.89 -19.55
N ASN A 334 43.12 21.24 -19.05
CA ASN A 334 44.44 21.82 -18.90
C ASN A 334 45.48 20.89 -19.55
N LEU A 335 45.76 21.14 -20.84
CA LEU A 335 46.63 20.28 -21.66
C LEU A 335 48.08 20.20 -21.14
N ARG A 336 48.52 21.14 -20.30
CA ARG A 336 49.85 21.09 -19.68
C ARG A 336 49.95 20.01 -18.60
N LEU A 337 48.83 19.71 -17.94
CA LEU A 337 48.76 18.68 -16.91
C LEU A 337 48.27 17.35 -17.47
N SER A 338 47.15 17.38 -18.21
CA SER A 338 46.41 16.18 -18.61
C SER A 338 45.50 16.48 -19.79
N PRO A 339 45.35 15.57 -20.76
CA PRO A 339 44.34 15.69 -21.80
C PRO A 339 42.91 15.45 -21.29
N GLN A 340 42.70 15.28 -19.99
CA GLN A 340 41.38 14.99 -19.41
C GLN A 340 40.48 16.23 -19.39
N VAL A 341 39.30 16.09 -19.99
CA VAL A 341 38.26 17.11 -20.02
C VAL A 341 37.29 16.88 -18.87
N TYR A 342 37.05 17.92 -18.08
CA TYR A 342 36.09 17.93 -16.98
C TYR A 342 34.83 18.67 -17.40
N TYR A 343 33.66 18.18 -16.99
CA TYR A 343 32.38 18.84 -17.24
C TYR A 343 31.78 19.36 -15.95
N ALA A 344 31.05 20.47 -16.00
CA ALA A 344 30.40 21.06 -14.85
C ALA A 344 29.08 21.74 -15.23
N MET A 345 28.16 21.86 -14.26
CA MET A 345 26.98 22.70 -14.36
C MET A 345 27.26 24.01 -13.60
N ALA A 346 27.16 25.15 -14.28
CA ALA A 346 27.40 26.48 -13.70
C ALA A 346 26.12 27.32 -13.74
N ALA A 347 25.69 27.83 -12.59
CA ALA A 347 24.53 28.71 -12.47
C ALA A 347 24.97 30.18 -12.45
N PHE A 348 24.34 31.01 -13.27
CA PHE A 348 24.60 32.46 -13.31
C PHE A 348 23.33 33.25 -12.97
N ALA A 349 23.48 34.23 -12.07
CA ALA A 349 22.41 35.14 -11.70
C ALA A 349 22.20 36.21 -12.79
N VAL A 350 21.30 35.91 -13.74
CA VAL A 350 21.05 36.77 -14.92
C VAL A 350 19.85 37.72 -14.79
N ASN A 351 19.18 37.69 -13.64
CA ASN A 351 17.98 38.50 -13.39
C ASN A 351 18.29 39.96 -13.07
N SER A 352 19.54 40.28 -12.73
CA SER A 352 19.96 41.65 -12.45
C SER A 352 20.17 42.47 -13.74
N ALA A 353 20.16 43.81 -13.59
CA ALA A 353 20.52 44.74 -14.66
C ALA A 353 22.04 44.79 -14.93
N ASN A 354 22.85 44.20 -14.05
CA ASN A 354 24.30 44.13 -14.20
C ASN A 354 24.72 42.82 -14.88
N PRO A 355 25.84 42.82 -15.63
CA PRO A 355 26.39 41.59 -16.18
C PRO A 355 26.83 40.63 -15.06
N PRO A 356 26.67 39.32 -15.24
CA PRO A 356 27.17 38.33 -14.29
C PRO A 356 28.71 38.38 -14.19
N SER A 357 29.23 38.46 -12.97
CA SER A 357 30.67 38.54 -12.69
C SER A 357 31.25 37.31 -12.00
N GLU A 358 30.40 36.43 -11.45
CA GLU A 358 30.79 35.20 -10.76
C GLU A 358 29.71 34.12 -10.93
N THR A 359 30.08 32.87 -10.69
CA THR A 359 29.16 31.73 -10.65
C THR A 359 28.41 31.74 -9.30
N LYS A 360 27.08 31.63 -9.33
CA LYS A 360 26.25 31.52 -8.11
C LYS A 360 26.40 30.13 -7.48
N ASP A 361 26.42 29.11 -8.32
CA ASP A 361 26.59 27.72 -7.93
C ASP A 361 27.37 26.98 -9.04
N PHE A 362 28.15 25.99 -8.64
CA PHE A 362 29.03 25.24 -9.55
C PHE A 362 29.12 23.77 -9.13
N LEU A 363 28.62 22.88 -9.99
CA LEU A 363 28.62 21.44 -9.76
C LEU A 363 29.56 20.75 -10.74
N LEU A 364 30.72 20.29 -10.26
CA LEU A 364 31.63 19.45 -11.05
C LEU A 364 30.99 18.07 -11.27
N LEU A 365 30.84 17.67 -12.53
CA LEU A 365 30.23 16.41 -12.90
C LEU A 365 31.26 15.29 -12.87
N LYS A 366 30.84 14.11 -12.41
CA LYS A 366 31.63 12.88 -12.46
C LYS A 366 31.67 12.25 -13.87
N ILE A 367 31.62 13.07 -14.91
CA ILE A 367 31.82 12.67 -16.32
C ILE A 367 33.15 13.28 -16.76
N THR A 368 33.97 12.51 -17.47
CA THR A 368 35.25 13.00 -17.99
C THR A 368 35.45 12.57 -19.43
N GLY A 369 36.02 13.46 -20.25
CA GLY A 369 36.42 13.18 -21.62
C GLY A 369 37.94 13.14 -21.77
N VAL A 370 38.41 12.79 -22.97
CA VAL A 370 39.82 12.90 -23.33
C VAL A 370 39.93 13.79 -24.56
N TYR A 371 40.61 14.91 -24.42
CA TYR A 371 40.92 15.85 -25.48
C TYR A 371 41.89 15.22 -26.48
N LYS A 372 41.49 15.25 -27.76
CA LYS A 372 42.34 15.05 -28.93
C LYS A 372 41.86 16.01 -30.00
N ASP A 373 42.76 16.58 -30.79
CA ASP A 373 42.37 17.50 -31.87
C ASP A 373 41.39 16.83 -32.86
N SER A 374 41.49 15.50 -33.03
CA SER A 374 40.60 14.72 -33.88
C SER A 374 39.20 14.43 -33.30
N ASN A 375 38.97 14.60 -31.99
CA ASN A 375 37.70 14.27 -31.33
C ASN A 375 37.02 15.47 -30.63
N LEU A 376 37.57 16.68 -30.75
CA LEU A 376 37.08 17.87 -30.06
C LEU A 376 35.58 18.10 -30.29
N ALA A 377 35.11 17.93 -31.53
CA ALA A 377 33.70 18.09 -31.86
C ALA A 377 32.78 17.11 -31.11
N GLU A 378 33.25 15.88 -30.82
CA GLU A 378 32.47 14.87 -30.08
C GLU A 378 32.46 15.15 -28.57
N VAL A 379 33.60 15.60 -28.03
CA VAL A 379 33.77 15.98 -26.62
C VAL A 379 32.87 17.19 -26.27
N LEU A 380 32.62 18.09 -27.22
CA LEU A 380 31.81 19.28 -27.01
C LEU A 380 30.33 19.11 -27.42
N ASP A 381 29.89 17.94 -27.93
CA ASP A 381 28.53 17.70 -28.45
C ASP A 381 27.50 17.33 -27.36
N TYR A 382 27.62 17.89 -26.15
CA TYR A 382 26.66 17.65 -25.07
C TYR A 382 25.63 18.76 -24.95
N ARG A 383 24.38 18.35 -24.75
CA ARG A 383 23.22 19.18 -24.42
C ARG A 383 22.60 18.67 -23.12
N PHE A 384 21.71 19.46 -22.51
CA PHE A 384 20.99 18.98 -21.34
C PHE A 384 19.54 19.48 -21.25
N THR A 385 18.75 18.78 -20.44
CA THR A 385 17.42 19.22 -20.03
C THR A 385 17.19 18.91 -18.54
N LEU A 386 16.33 19.69 -17.89
CA LEU A 386 16.09 19.64 -16.45
C LEU A 386 14.68 19.13 -16.16
N CYS A 387 14.54 18.06 -15.39
CA CYS A 387 13.25 17.55 -14.94
C CYS A 387 13.30 17.28 -13.43
N GLY A 388 12.47 17.95 -12.65
CA GLY A 388 12.57 17.82 -11.20
C GLY A 388 13.88 18.42 -10.67
N ILE A 389 14.59 17.62 -9.88
CA ILE A 389 15.95 17.85 -9.38
C ILE A 389 17.03 17.16 -10.24
N ASN A 390 16.62 16.45 -11.30
CA ASN A 390 17.53 15.66 -12.13
C ASN A 390 17.89 16.44 -13.39
N ALA A 391 19.17 16.36 -13.78
CA ALA A 391 19.64 16.84 -15.07
C ALA A 391 19.89 15.66 -16.00
N TYR A 392 19.42 15.75 -17.23
CA TYR A 392 19.61 14.74 -18.25
C TYR A 392 20.56 15.30 -19.30
N ILE A 393 21.81 14.87 -19.24
CA ILE A 393 22.87 15.29 -20.17
C ILE A 393 22.88 14.29 -21.31
N TYR A 394 22.83 14.76 -22.55
CA TYR A 394 22.78 13.88 -23.71
C TYR A 394 23.63 14.42 -24.84
N ASN A 395 24.17 13.51 -25.64
CA ASN A 395 24.77 13.81 -26.93
C ASN A 395 24.06 12.99 -28.00
N ARG A 396 24.61 12.89 -29.22
CA ARG A 396 24.02 12.07 -30.28
C ARG A 396 23.95 10.57 -29.97
N LYS A 397 24.72 10.07 -29.00
CA LYS A 397 24.96 8.63 -28.76
C LYS A 397 24.45 8.13 -27.41
N SER A 398 24.32 8.97 -26.38
CA SER A 398 23.94 8.54 -25.04
C SER A 398 23.18 9.61 -24.28
N ILE A 399 22.45 9.15 -23.25
CA ILE A 399 21.76 10.00 -22.28
C ILE A 399 22.28 9.61 -20.90
N THR A 400 22.88 10.55 -20.18
CA THR A 400 23.38 10.35 -18.82
C THR A 400 22.49 11.10 -17.85
N VAL A 401 21.97 10.39 -16.85
CA VAL A 401 21.18 11.00 -15.78
C VAL A 401 22.13 11.44 -14.67
N ILE A 402 22.12 12.73 -14.38
CA ILE A 402 22.85 13.35 -13.28
C ILE A 402 21.88 13.58 -12.13
N LYS A 403 22.21 12.97 -10.99
CA LYS A 403 21.57 13.21 -9.71
C LYS A 403 22.62 13.78 -8.75
N PRO A 404 22.29 14.83 -7.96
CA PRO A 404 23.27 15.53 -7.13
C PRO A 404 24.08 14.64 -6.17
N GLU A 405 23.53 13.51 -5.72
CA GLU A 405 24.15 12.64 -4.70
C GLU A 405 24.54 11.23 -5.20
N GLU A 406 24.22 10.88 -6.46
CA GLU A 406 24.52 9.56 -7.02
C GLU A 406 25.60 9.64 -8.11
N ASP A 407 26.26 8.52 -8.40
CA ASP A 407 27.15 8.44 -9.55
C ASP A 407 26.34 8.56 -10.86
N PRO A 408 26.92 9.16 -11.93
CA PRO A 408 26.23 9.31 -13.21
C PRO A 408 25.78 7.95 -13.74
N ASP A 409 24.51 7.86 -14.15
CA ASP A 409 23.96 6.64 -14.76
C ASP A 409 23.86 6.83 -16.29
N PRO A 410 24.88 6.41 -17.07
CA PRO A 410 24.86 6.53 -18.52
C PRO A 410 23.91 5.48 -19.11
N LEU A 411 22.81 5.95 -19.71
CA LEU A 411 21.84 5.13 -20.41
C LEU A 411 22.31 4.92 -21.85
N GLU A 412 22.89 3.75 -22.10
CA GLU A 412 23.21 3.25 -23.44
C GLU A 412 21.93 2.67 -24.10
N CYS A 413 20.90 3.50 -24.26
CA CYS A 413 19.64 3.10 -24.90
C CYS A 413 19.65 3.27 -26.42
N VAL A 414 20.78 3.71 -26.99
CA VAL A 414 20.97 4.07 -28.40
C VAL A 414 22.00 3.10 -28.98
N GLY A 415 21.59 2.27 -29.94
CA GLY A 415 22.51 1.36 -30.63
C GLY A 415 23.57 2.12 -31.44
N PRO A 416 24.62 1.45 -31.94
CA PRO A 416 25.72 2.11 -32.67
C PRO A 416 25.32 2.82 -33.98
N GLN A 417 24.08 2.62 -34.45
CA GLN A 417 23.50 3.23 -35.65
C GLN A 417 22.35 4.21 -35.31
N ASP A 418 22.03 4.39 -34.03
CA ASP A 418 20.95 5.28 -33.59
C ASP A 418 21.51 6.66 -33.19
N HIS A 419 20.66 7.68 -33.30
CA HIS A 419 21.02 9.07 -33.07
C HIS A 419 19.92 9.80 -32.32
N ILE A 420 20.30 10.51 -31.26
CA ILE A 420 19.39 11.42 -30.54
C ILE A 420 19.44 12.79 -31.22
N PHE A 421 18.29 13.27 -31.69
CA PHE A 421 18.15 14.58 -32.34
C PHE A 421 18.01 15.71 -31.32
N SER A 422 17.11 15.56 -30.34
CA SER A 422 16.81 16.58 -29.34
C SER A 422 16.08 15.98 -28.13
N GLY A 423 16.07 16.72 -27.01
CA GLY A 423 15.28 16.40 -25.83
C GLY A 423 14.49 17.60 -25.34
N CYS A 424 13.35 17.34 -24.70
CA CYS A 424 12.53 18.35 -24.04
C CYS A 424 11.80 17.76 -22.83
N ILE A 425 11.18 18.63 -22.02
CA ILE A 425 10.28 18.21 -20.97
C ILE A 425 8.84 18.44 -21.41
N TYR A 426 8.02 17.39 -21.34
CA TYR A 426 6.59 17.46 -21.56
C TYR A 426 5.87 16.94 -20.32
N MET A 427 4.99 17.75 -19.73
CA MET A 427 4.22 17.40 -18.51
C MET A 427 5.08 16.72 -17.42
N ASN A 428 6.24 17.31 -17.12
CA ASN A 428 7.22 16.80 -16.15
C ASN A 428 7.80 15.40 -16.48
N THR A 429 7.82 15.02 -17.76
CA THR A 429 8.48 13.81 -18.26
C THR A 429 9.59 14.21 -19.25
N PRO A 430 10.83 13.74 -19.06
CA PRO A 430 11.91 13.98 -20.02
C PRO A 430 11.74 13.07 -21.24
N ILE A 431 11.62 13.68 -22.41
CA ILE A 431 11.43 13.00 -23.71
C ILE A 431 12.61 13.32 -24.60
N PHE A 432 13.10 12.30 -25.31
CA PHE A 432 14.16 12.40 -26.29
C PHE A 432 13.68 11.85 -27.63
N PHE A 433 14.11 12.47 -28.71
CA PHE A 433 13.80 12.01 -30.06
C PHE A 433 14.98 11.22 -30.63
N SER A 434 14.84 9.89 -30.67
CA SER A 434 15.76 8.94 -31.28
C SER A 434 15.36 8.63 -32.73
N ARG A 435 16.37 8.47 -33.60
CA ARG A 435 16.17 8.11 -35.01
C ARG A 435 15.58 6.72 -35.17
N GLN A 436 16.05 5.74 -34.41
CA GLN A 436 15.64 4.34 -34.52
C GLN A 436 14.40 4.01 -33.68
N HIS A 437 14.30 4.61 -32.49
CA HIS A 437 13.25 4.28 -31.53
C HIS A 437 12.10 5.27 -31.50
N GLY A 438 12.21 6.40 -32.22
CA GLY A 438 11.22 7.47 -32.21
C GLY A 438 11.33 8.31 -30.95
N LEU A 439 10.19 8.81 -30.44
CA LEU A 439 10.18 9.52 -29.16
C LEU A 439 10.31 8.50 -28.02
N VAL A 440 11.21 8.78 -27.08
CA VAL A 440 11.49 7.93 -25.92
C VAL A 440 11.38 8.75 -24.64
N ALA A 441 10.74 8.21 -23.62
CA ALA A 441 10.63 8.80 -22.29
C ALA A 441 11.51 8.05 -21.29
N ILE A 442 12.03 8.79 -20.32
CA ILE A 442 12.83 8.24 -19.23
C ILE A 442 12.06 8.40 -17.91
N THR A 443 11.71 7.27 -17.29
CA THR A 443 10.96 7.23 -16.02
C THR A 443 11.83 6.65 -14.90
N ASN A 444 11.89 7.34 -13.75
CA ASN A 444 12.59 6.85 -12.55
C ASN A 444 11.68 5.93 -11.72
N ASN A 445 12.16 4.74 -11.37
CA ASN A 445 11.49 3.72 -10.57
C ASN A 445 11.80 3.83 -9.05
N GLN A 446 12.64 4.78 -8.61
CA GLN A 446 13.07 4.89 -7.20
C GLN A 446 11.97 5.29 -6.20
N SER A 447 10.78 5.70 -6.63
CA SER A 447 9.62 5.78 -5.74
C SER A 447 9.08 4.39 -5.32
N LYS A 448 9.74 3.29 -5.68
CA LYS A 448 9.31 1.91 -5.38
C LYS A 448 10.38 1.01 -4.75
N SER A 449 11.51 1.55 -4.29
CA SER A 449 12.67 0.72 -3.94
C SER A 449 13.53 1.30 -2.80
N SER A 450 12.97 1.34 -1.60
CA SER A 450 13.76 1.25 -0.36
C SER A 450 12.89 0.68 0.75
N LEU A 451 13.00 -0.65 0.93
CA LEU A 451 13.00 -1.39 2.20
C LEU A 451 12.87 -2.87 1.84
N PHE A 452 13.93 -3.64 2.07
CA PHE A 452 13.90 -5.09 1.89
C PHE A 452 12.89 -5.72 2.84
N GLY A 453 11.98 -6.52 2.30
CA GLY A 453 11.39 -7.60 3.08
C GLY A 453 9.90 -7.91 2.92
N THR A 454 9.16 -7.39 1.95
CA THR A 454 7.91 -8.02 1.45
C THR A 454 7.38 -7.20 0.27
N LYS A 455 7.06 -7.86 -0.85
CA LYS A 455 6.52 -7.21 -2.05
C LYS A 455 5.06 -6.84 -1.81
N SER A 456 4.84 -5.66 -1.24
CA SER A 456 3.51 -5.06 -1.13
C SER A 456 3.16 -4.18 -2.33
N ILE A 457 1.96 -4.36 -2.88
CA ILE A 457 1.27 -3.42 -3.75
C ILE A 457 0.67 -2.37 -2.81
N THR A 458 1.48 -1.42 -2.38
CA THR A 458 0.99 -0.30 -1.57
C THR A 458 0.28 0.73 -2.44
N PHE A 459 -0.81 1.28 -1.89
CA PHE A 459 -1.32 2.61 -2.23
C PHE A 459 -0.26 3.63 -1.80
N ASP A 460 0.24 4.43 -2.73
CA ASP A 460 0.98 5.65 -2.41
C ASP A 460 0.01 6.66 -1.79
N SER A 461 0.13 6.88 -0.47
CA SER A 461 -0.51 7.98 0.25
C SER A 461 0.32 9.27 0.20
N SER A 462 1.41 9.30 -0.57
CA SER A 462 2.09 10.55 -0.93
C SER A 462 1.46 11.13 -2.21
N LEU A 463 0.47 12.00 -2.00
CA LEU A 463 -0.07 12.90 -3.01
C LEU A 463 1.06 13.82 -3.53
N THR A 464 1.81 13.36 -4.52
CA THR A 464 2.51 14.23 -5.45
C THR A 464 1.93 13.97 -6.84
N GLU A 465 1.38 15.02 -7.43
CA GLU A 465 0.55 15.04 -8.66
C GLU A 465 1.26 14.55 -9.95
N ASN A 466 2.40 13.88 -9.88
CA ASN A 466 3.26 13.61 -11.03
C ASN A 466 3.35 12.13 -11.47
N SER A 467 2.65 11.20 -10.81
CA SER A 467 2.71 9.76 -11.14
C SER A 467 1.52 9.24 -11.98
N PHE A 468 0.56 10.09 -12.37
CA PHE A 468 -0.66 9.67 -13.08
C PHE A 468 -0.70 10.00 -14.59
N ASN A 469 0.30 10.65 -15.17
CA ASN A 469 0.16 11.26 -16.51
C ASN A 469 0.32 10.35 -17.73
N ALA A 470 0.53 9.04 -17.58
CA ALA A 470 0.65 8.13 -18.74
C ALA A 470 -0.69 7.49 -19.19
N ASN A 471 -1.73 7.46 -18.33
CA ASN A 471 -2.96 6.69 -18.59
C ASN A 471 -4.29 7.49 -18.50
N ILE A 472 -4.24 8.83 -18.47
CA ILE A 472 -5.43 9.68 -18.25
C ILE A 472 -6.52 9.53 -19.34
N ASN A 473 -6.19 9.00 -20.52
CA ASN A 473 -7.14 8.92 -21.64
C ASN A 473 -8.02 7.66 -21.72
N ASN A 474 -7.89 6.69 -20.81
CA ASN A 474 -8.73 5.48 -20.87
C ASN A 474 -10.04 5.58 -20.09
N LEU A 475 -10.15 6.49 -19.12
CA LEU A 475 -11.33 6.60 -18.27
C LEU A 475 -12.50 7.31 -18.97
N SER A 476 -13.68 6.70 -18.92
CA SER A 476 -14.91 7.23 -19.51
C SER A 476 -15.34 8.56 -18.89
N ILE A 477 -15.10 8.77 -17.59
CA ILE A 477 -15.58 9.94 -16.84
C ILE A 477 -15.14 11.28 -17.44
N TYR A 478 -13.98 11.31 -18.11
CA TYR A 478 -13.48 12.50 -18.79
C TYR A 478 -14.29 12.85 -20.06
N HIS A 479 -15.00 11.87 -20.62
CA HIS A 479 -15.81 11.98 -21.84
C HIS A 479 -17.32 12.07 -21.58
N VAL A 480 -17.80 11.69 -20.39
CA VAL A 480 -19.22 11.78 -20.02
C VAL A 480 -19.70 13.23 -19.98
N ASN A 481 -20.86 13.52 -20.55
CA ASN A 481 -21.49 14.84 -20.49
C ASN A 481 -22.37 14.96 -19.22
N PRO A 482 -22.06 15.87 -18.26
CA PRO A 482 -22.83 16.02 -17.02
C PRO A 482 -24.33 16.31 -17.25
N ASN A 483 -24.64 17.09 -18.28
CA ASN A 483 -26.03 17.45 -18.59
C ASN A 483 -26.81 16.24 -19.11
N GLU A 484 -26.18 15.35 -19.89
CA GLU A 484 -26.82 14.11 -20.35
C GLU A 484 -27.09 13.14 -19.20
N VAL A 485 -26.21 13.10 -18.19
CA VAL A 485 -26.43 12.31 -16.96
C VAL A 485 -27.61 12.86 -16.17
N TYR A 486 -27.72 14.20 -16.05
CA TYR A 486 -28.81 14.87 -15.35
C TYR A 486 -30.16 14.77 -16.07
N ASP A 487 -30.16 14.95 -17.39
CA ASP A 487 -31.37 14.94 -18.21
C ASP A 487 -31.96 13.53 -18.35
N ALA A 488 -31.12 12.50 -18.28
CA ALA A 488 -31.54 11.11 -18.42
C ALA A 488 -32.30 10.55 -17.20
N CYS A 489 -31.92 10.95 -15.98
CA CYS A 489 -32.57 10.55 -14.74
C CYS A 489 -32.52 11.69 -13.73
N HIS A 490 -33.68 12.14 -13.25
CA HIS A 490 -33.79 13.24 -12.27
C HIS A 490 -33.70 12.75 -10.81
N ASP A 491 -33.24 11.52 -10.58
CA ASP A 491 -33.11 10.94 -9.24
C ASP A 491 -31.86 11.48 -8.52
N SER A 492 -31.88 11.41 -7.18
CA SER A 492 -30.81 11.97 -6.33
C SER A 492 -29.44 11.32 -6.60
N GLU A 493 -29.41 10.06 -7.06
CA GLU A 493 -28.19 9.37 -7.44
C GLU A 493 -27.58 9.94 -8.73
N SER A 494 -28.34 10.07 -9.81
CA SER A 494 -27.84 10.65 -11.07
C SER A 494 -27.45 12.11 -10.91
N GLN A 495 -28.14 12.86 -10.05
CA GLN A 495 -27.75 14.22 -9.70
C GLN A 495 -26.39 14.27 -9.00
N LEU A 496 -26.09 13.35 -8.07
CA LEU A 496 -24.76 13.27 -7.44
C LEU A 496 -23.68 12.83 -8.44
N LYS A 497 -24.00 11.88 -9.34
CA LYS A 497 -23.11 11.47 -10.44
C LYS A 497 -22.77 12.65 -11.34
N ALA A 498 -23.76 13.43 -11.77
CA ALA A 498 -23.55 14.62 -12.58
C ALA A 498 -22.70 15.67 -11.84
N ALA A 499 -22.98 15.94 -10.56
CA ALA A 499 -22.17 16.84 -9.73
C ALA A 499 -20.70 16.40 -9.63
N PHE A 500 -20.45 15.09 -9.53
CA PHE A 500 -19.12 14.51 -9.56
C PHE A 500 -18.43 14.71 -10.92
N VAL A 501 -19.12 14.48 -12.04
CA VAL A 501 -18.54 14.75 -13.39
C VAL A 501 -18.22 16.24 -13.58
N PHE A 502 -19.09 17.15 -13.12
CA PHE A 502 -18.81 18.59 -13.11
C PHE A 502 -17.52 18.92 -12.33
N HIS A 503 -17.32 18.28 -11.18
CA HIS A 503 -16.12 18.44 -10.38
C HIS A 503 -14.86 17.96 -11.12
N VAL A 504 -14.89 16.77 -11.74
CA VAL A 504 -13.77 16.23 -12.52
C VAL A 504 -13.42 17.11 -13.73
N LYS A 505 -14.41 17.76 -14.33
CA LYS A 505 -14.22 18.71 -15.44
C LYS A 505 -13.77 20.10 -15.01
N ASN A 506 -13.46 20.30 -13.72
CA ASN A 506 -13.08 21.59 -13.14
C ASN A 506 -14.17 22.68 -13.28
N GLN A 507 -15.44 22.27 -13.41
CA GLN A 507 -16.62 23.15 -13.42
C GLN A 507 -17.19 23.23 -11.99
N LEU A 508 -16.39 23.81 -11.09
CA LEU A 508 -16.65 23.78 -9.66
C LEU A 508 -17.95 24.49 -9.26
N SER A 509 -18.29 25.62 -9.89
CA SER A 509 -19.52 26.38 -9.58
C SER A 509 -20.78 25.53 -9.75
N ASP A 510 -20.85 24.77 -10.84
CA ASP A 510 -22.02 23.97 -11.19
C ASP A 510 -22.11 22.73 -10.30
N SER A 511 -20.95 22.11 -10.00
CA SER A 511 -20.83 21.02 -9.03
C SER A 511 -21.33 21.44 -7.65
N TYR A 512 -20.81 22.56 -7.10
CA TYR A 512 -21.21 23.05 -5.79
C TYR A 512 -22.67 23.50 -5.73
N SER A 513 -23.19 24.10 -6.82
CA SER A 513 -24.61 24.47 -6.92
C SER A 513 -25.50 23.23 -6.82
N MET A 514 -25.16 22.17 -7.57
CA MET A 514 -25.90 20.92 -7.58
C MET A 514 -25.80 20.16 -6.25
N VAL A 515 -24.62 20.11 -5.64
CA VAL A 515 -24.42 19.53 -4.30
C VAL A 515 -25.22 20.30 -3.25
N ASN A 516 -25.21 21.64 -3.26
CA ASN A 516 -25.99 22.44 -2.31
C ASN A 516 -27.50 22.31 -2.52
N LYS A 517 -27.95 22.07 -3.75
CA LYS A 517 -29.37 21.79 -4.04
C LYS A 517 -29.83 20.44 -3.46
N LEU A 518 -28.99 19.40 -3.57
CA LEU A 518 -29.27 18.07 -3.01
C LEU A 518 -29.09 18.01 -1.50
N PHE A 519 -27.99 18.59 -1.00
CA PHE A 519 -27.54 18.49 0.38
C PHE A 519 -27.10 19.87 0.91
N PRO A 520 -28.07 20.75 1.25
CA PRO A 520 -27.79 22.13 1.65
C PRO A 520 -26.74 22.25 2.77
N SER A 521 -25.82 23.21 2.63
CA SER A 521 -24.76 23.45 3.62
C SER A 521 -25.28 23.93 4.99
N GLU A 522 -26.44 24.58 5.01
CA GLU A 522 -27.08 25.09 6.23
C GLU A 522 -28.00 24.08 6.92
N ALA A 523 -28.27 22.93 6.29
CA ALA A 523 -29.10 21.89 6.89
C ALA A 523 -28.37 21.25 8.08
N PRO A 524 -29.01 21.15 9.26
CA PRO A 524 -28.40 20.49 10.40
C PRO A 524 -28.12 19.02 10.06
N VAL A 525 -26.91 18.55 10.37
CA VAL A 525 -26.57 17.13 10.30
C VAL A 525 -27.35 16.42 11.40
N LEU A 526 -28.53 15.91 11.05
CA LEU A 526 -29.32 15.07 11.94
C LEU A 526 -28.58 13.73 12.07
N PRO A 527 -28.17 13.34 13.29
CA PRO A 527 -27.59 12.02 13.48
C PRO A 527 -28.68 10.96 13.25
N GLY A 528 -28.63 10.28 12.10
CA GLY A 528 -29.43 9.10 11.77
C GLY A 528 -28.62 8.00 11.08
N PHE A 529 -29.22 6.83 10.91
CA PHE A 529 -28.71 5.74 10.08
C PHE A 529 -29.45 5.72 8.75
N ASP A 530 -28.78 5.20 7.71
CA ASP A 530 -29.39 5.02 6.39
C ASP A 530 -29.91 6.34 5.81
N GLY A 531 -29.17 7.43 6.08
CA GLY A 531 -29.46 8.73 5.52
C GLY A 531 -29.33 8.71 4.00
N LEU A 532 -30.17 9.49 3.32
CA LEU A 532 -30.18 9.57 1.85
C LEU A 532 -28.78 9.84 1.26
N LEU A 533 -28.00 10.71 1.91
CA LEU A 533 -26.61 10.99 1.51
C LEU A 533 -25.73 9.74 1.59
N ASP A 534 -25.74 9.05 2.74
CA ASP A 534 -24.91 7.88 2.99
C ASP A 534 -25.25 6.74 2.02
N THR A 535 -26.54 6.48 1.78
CA THR A 535 -27.00 5.46 0.83
C THR A 535 -26.57 5.76 -0.60
N ILE A 536 -26.73 7.01 -1.06
CA ILE A 536 -26.36 7.40 -2.42
C ILE A 536 -24.83 7.36 -2.60
N VAL A 537 -24.07 7.82 -1.61
CA VAL A 537 -22.60 7.81 -1.68
C VAL A 537 -22.06 6.39 -1.81
N VAL A 538 -22.60 5.45 -1.03
CA VAL A 538 -22.23 4.03 -1.13
C VAL A 538 -22.69 3.42 -2.45
N ALA A 539 -23.88 3.77 -2.95
CA ALA A 539 -24.38 3.26 -4.23
C ALA A 539 -23.49 3.70 -5.41
N VAL A 540 -23.17 5.00 -5.50
CA VAL A 540 -22.27 5.54 -6.54
C VAL A 540 -20.88 4.91 -6.45
N ALA A 541 -20.35 4.74 -5.23
CA ALA A 541 -19.09 4.06 -4.98
C ALA A 541 -19.08 2.60 -5.49
N LYS A 542 -20.16 1.83 -5.23
CA LYS A 542 -20.31 0.46 -5.75
C LYS A 542 -20.40 0.45 -7.28
N HIS A 543 -21.18 1.36 -7.87
CA HIS A 543 -21.31 1.48 -9.33
C HIS A 543 -19.96 1.75 -10.01
N ILE A 544 -19.13 2.65 -9.47
CA ILE A 544 -17.77 2.90 -10.00
C ILE A 544 -16.93 1.62 -10.02
N LEU A 545 -17.05 0.77 -8.99
CA LEU A 545 -16.28 -0.47 -8.88
C LEU A 545 -16.79 -1.58 -9.81
N ASP A 546 -18.10 -1.66 -10.03
CA ASP A 546 -18.71 -2.76 -10.81
C ASP A 546 -19.02 -2.38 -12.27
N ASP A 547 -18.66 -1.16 -12.70
CA ASP A 547 -18.87 -0.69 -14.07
C ASP A 547 -18.21 -1.58 -15.13
N VAL A 548 -18.91 -1.76 -16.26
CA VAL A 548 -18.44 -2.52 -17.43
C VAL A 548 -17.44 -1.71 -18.25
N PRO A 549 -16.47 -2.35 -18.93
CA PRO A 549 -15.52 -1.65 -19.80
C PRO A 549 -16.18 -1.19 -21.11
N ILE A 550 -16.31 0.13 -21.29
CA ILE A 550 -16.91 0.75 -22.49
C ILE A 550 -16.11 0.46 -23.76
N GLY A 551 -14.81 0.24 -23.64
CA GLY A 551 -13.94 -0.12 -24.77
C GLY A 551 -14.26 -1.49 -25.38
N ASP A 552 -14.88 -2.41 -24.62
CA ASP A 552 -15.12 -3.78 -25.05
C ASP A 552 -16.58 -3.99 -25.52
N PRO A 553 -16.81 -4.16 -26.84
CA PRO A 553 -18.15 -4.27 -27.40
C PRO A 553 -18.89 -5.54 -26.97
N ARG A 554 -18.21 -6.54 -26.38
CA ARG A 554 -18.86 -7.75 -25.86
C ARG A 554 -19.82 -7.46 -24.70
N TRP A 555 -19.67 -6.32 -24.04
CA TRP A 555 -20.55 -5.84 -22.95
C TRP A 555 -21.74 -5.00 -23.44
N SER A 556 -21.90 -4.80 -24.75
CA SER A 556 -22.88 -3.88 -25.34
C SER A 556 -24.36 -4.24 -25.15
N SER A 557 -24.67 -5.44 -24.64
CA SER A 557 -26.03 -5.87 -24.31
C SER A 557 -26.56 -5.27 -23.00
N ASP A 558 -25.68 -4.83 -22.09
CA ASP A 558 -26.07 -4.24 -20.80
C ASP A 558 -26.45 -2.75 -20.95
N SER A 559 -27.72 -2.50 -21.25
CA SER A 559 -28.27 -1.14 -21.44
C SER A 559 -28.37 -0.31 -20.15
N THR A 560 -28.11 -0.92 -18.99
CA THR A 560 -28.24 -0.37 -17.63
C THR A 560 -27.08 0.56 -17.21
N HIS A 561 -25.92 0.48 -17.88
CA HIS A 561 -24.68 1.20 -17.50
C HIS A 561 -24.20 2.22 -18.54
N ARG A 562 -25.12 2.98 -19.18
CA ARG A 562 -24.77 3.98 -20.21
C ARG A 562 -23.77 5.05 -19.76
N TRP A 563 -23.67 5.32 -18.46
CA TRP A 563 -22.77 6.32 -17.87
C TRP A 563 -21.88 5.71 -16.79
N GLY A 564 -21.19 4.62 -17.10
CA GLY A 564 -20.23 4.03 -16.17
C GLY A 564 -19.11 5.03 -15.86
N LEU A 565 -19.02 5.47 -14.62
CA LEU A 565 -18.08 6.48 -14.11
C LEU A 565 -16.70 5.88 -13.83
N GLY A 566 -16.65 4.57 -13.54
CA GLY A 566 -15.42 3.79 -13.42
C GLY A 566 -15.05 3.03 -14.70
N SER A 567 -15.84 3.16 -15.77
CA SER A 567 -15.60 2.44 -17.03
C SER A 567 -14.30 2.84 -17.71
N SER A 568 -13.65 1.85 -18.32
CA SER A 568 -12.39 2.02 -19.05
C SER A 568 -12.55 1.69 -20.53
N HIS A 569 -11.80 2.40 -21.37
CA HIS A 569 -11.61 2.11 -22.79
C HIS A 569 -10.52 1.04 -23.02
N SER A 570 -9.79 0.63 -21.97
CA SER A 570 -8.77 -0.40 -22.07
C SER A 570 -9.37 -1.79 -22.20
N MET A 571 -8.80 -2.62 -23.08
CA MET A 571 -9.14 -4.05 -23.22
C MET A 571 -8.41 -4.93 -22.20
N LEU A 572 -7.45 -4.39 -21.44
CA LEU A 572 -6.68 -5.15 -20.46
C LEU A 572 -7.31 -5.00 -19.08
N VAL A 573 -7.76 -6.12 -18.49
CA VAL A 573 -8.41 -6.14 -17.16
C VAL A 573 -7.58 -5.44 -16.08
N ILE A 574 -6.25 -5.62 -16.06
CA ILE A 574 -5.41 -4.93 -15.07
C ILE A 574 -5.46 -3.41 -15.20
N ASN A 575 -5.53 -2.88 -16.42
CA ASN A 575 -5.68 -1.45 -16.64
C ASN A 575 -7.09 -0.99 -16.29
N GLN A 576 -8.13 -1.79 -16.59
CA GLN A 576 -9.50 -1.52 -16.16
C GLN A 576 -9.60 -1.39 -14.64
N LEU A 577 -8.97 -2.29 -13.88
CA LEU A 577 -8.94 -2.22 -12.41
C LEU A 577 -8.17 -0.98 -11.90
N ARG A 578 -7.08 -0.59 -12.56
CA ARG A 578 -6.32 0.64 -12.23
C ARG A 578 -7.09 1.92 -12.56
N ASP A 579 -7.84 1.91 -13.65
CA ASP A 579 -8.72 2.99 -14.04
C ASP A 579 -9.86 3.14 -13.02
N LYS A 580 -10.50 2.04 -12.61
CA LYS A 580 -11.48 2.03 -11.49
C LYS A 580 -10.87 2.56 -10.19
N GLN A 581 -9.62 2.22 -9.89
CA GLN A 581 -8.89 2.75 -8.73
C GLN A 581 -8.71 4.27 -8.79
N HIS A 582 -8.42 4.81 -9.97
CA HIS A 582 -8.30 6.25 -10.19
C HIS A 582 -9.66 6.95 -10.16
N ALA A 583 -10.70 6.37 -10.76
CA ALA A 583 -12.06 6.91 -10.67
C ALA A 583 -12.55 6.98 -9.21
N PHE A 584 -12.27 5.95 -8.42
CA PHE A 584 -12.60 5.92 -7.00
C PHE A 584 -11.82 6.97 -6.20
N SER A 585 -10.53 7.18 -6.49
CA SER A 585 -9.73 8.21 -5.82
C SER A 585 -10.23 9.64 -6.12
N LEU A 586 -10.62 9.91 -7.37
CA LEU A 586 -11.27 11.16 -7.78
C LEU A 586 -12.61 11.34 -7.04
N TYR A 587 -13.38 10.26 -6.87
CA TYR A 587 -14.63 10.31 -6.13
C TYR A 587 -14.43 10.65 -4.65
N LEU A 588 -13.44 10.05 -3.99
CA LEU A 588 -13.09 10.40 -2.61
C LEU A 588 -12.63 11.86 -2.48
N LYS A 589 -11.86 12.36 -3.47
CA LYS A 589 -11.44 13.77 -3.52
C LYS A 589 -12.64 14.70 -3.65
N PHE A 590 -13.57 14.38 -4.57
CA PHE A 590 -14.83 15.10 -4.72
C PHE A 590 -15.64 15.15 -3.41
N LEU A 591 -15.80 14.04 -2.71
CA LEU A 591 -16.54 14.02 -1.43
C LEU A 591 -15.90 14.93 -0.37
N LYS A 592 -14.57 15.00 -0.33
CA LYS A 592 -13.83 15.86 0.61
C LYS A 592 -13.92 17.34 0.23
N GLU A 593 -13.67 17.67 -1.04
CA GLU A 593 -13.68 19.07 -1.53
C GLU A 593 -15.08 19.67 -1.66
N SER A 594 -16.11 18.84 -1.84
CA SER A 594 -17.52 19.26 -1.83
C SER A 594 -18.08 19.50 -0.41
N GLY A 595 -17.35 19.11 0.63
CA GLY A 595 -17.81 19.16 2.03
C GLY A 595 -18.79 18.06 2.43
N LEU A 596 -19.16 17.16 1.51
CA LEU A 596 -20.04 16.01 1.78
C LEU A 596 -19.41 15.03 2.78
N TRP A 597 -18.08 14.86 2.74
CA TRP A 597 -17.34 13.98 3.65
C TRP A 597 -17.63 14.27 5.12
N ASN A 598 -17.79 15.54 5.50
CA ASN A 598 -18.03 15.95 6.89
C ASN A 598 -19.47 15.70 7.36
N LYS A 599 -20.38 15.41 6.43
CA LYS A 599 -21.80 15.12 6.70
C LYS A 599 -22.11 13.62 6.73
N LEU A 600 -21.17 12.76 6.33
CA LEU A 600 -21.35 11.31 6.35
C LEU A 600 -21.55 10.80 7.78
N THR A 601 -22.47 9.87 7.98
CA THR A 601 -22.81 9.32 9.29
C THR A 601 -22.55 7.81 9.33
N GLY A 602 -23.56 7.00 9.03
CA GLY A 602 -23.50 5.55 8.98
C GLY A 602 -24.68 4.93 8.23
N ILE A 603 -24.49 3.69 7.79
CA ILE A 603 -25.46 2.91 7.03
C ILE A 603 -25.46 1.47 7.58
N THR A 604 -26.60 0.80 7.47
CA THR A 604 -26.80 -0.58 7.89
C THR A 604 -26.18 -1.53 6.87
N VAL A 605 -25.20 -2.32 7.31
CA VAL A 605 -24.52 -3.36 6.52
C VAL A 605 -24.39 -4.60 7.39
N ARG A 606 -24.68 -5.80 6.83
CA ARG A 606 -24.62 -7.08 7.58
C ARG A 606 -25.43 -7.06 8.89
N ASP A 607 -26.65 -6.51 8.85
CA ASP A 607 -27.53 -6.32 10.02
C ASP A 607 -26.92 -5.48 11.16
N THR A 608 -25.87 -4.70 10.89
CA THR A 608 -25.18 -3.85 11.86
C THR A 608 -24.98 -2.44 11.32
N GLY A 609 -25.06 -1.44 12.18
CA GLY A 609 -24.75 -0.06 11.79
C GLY A 609 -23.24 0.15 11.69
N MET A 610 -22.76 0.54 10.51
CA MET A 610 -21.34 0.85 10.26
C MET A 610 -21.19 2.27 9.74
N ALA A 611 -20.07 2.92 10.07
CA ALA A 611 -19.77 4.24 9.52
C ALA A 611 -19.59 4.17 7.99
N THR A 612 -20.20 5.11 7.26
CA THR A 612 -20.15 5.16 5.80
C THR A 612 -18.71 5.24 5.27
N ILE A 613 -17.85 5.97 6.00
CA ILE A 613 -16.42 6.08 5.71
C ILE A 613 -15.72 4.71 5.79
N HIS A 614 -16.07 3.86 6.74
CA HIS A 614 -15.50 2.51 6.84
C HIS A 614 -15.95 1.61 5.68
N ILE A 615 -17.16 1.82 5.14
CA ILE A 615 -17.64 1.08 3.96
C ILE A 615 -16.93 1.54 2.70
N LEU A 616 -16.68 2.84 2.55
CA LEU A 616 -15.83 3.35 1.45
C LEU A 616 -14.40 2.77 1.54
N ALA A 617 -13.86 2.60 2.76
CA ALA A 617 -12.59 1.93 2.97
C ALA A 617 -12.65 0.44 2.56
N GLU A 618 -13.71 -0.27 2.94
CA GLU A 618 -13.96 -1.66 2.53
C GLU A 618 -14.04 -1.82 0.99
N LEU A 619 -14.69 -0.89 0.29
CA LEU A 619 -14.72 -0.90 -1.17
C LEU A 619 -13.33 -0.70 -1.78
N ALA A 620 -12.52 0.23 -1.24
CA ALA A 620 -11.14 0.41 -1.69
C ALA A 620 -10.26 -0.83 -1.40
N GLU A 621 -10.49 -1.51 -0.27
CA GLU A 621 -9.86 -2.79 0.06
C GLU A 621 -10.23 -3.88 -0.94
N LYS A 622 -11.51 -4.03 -1.29
CA LYS A 622 -11.98 -5.01 -2.30
C LYS A 622 -11.39 -4.74 -3.69
N LEU A 623 -11.26 -3.48 -4.08
CA LEU A 623 -10.59 -3.09 -5.32
C LEU A 623 -9.10 -3.44 -5.29
N THR A 624 -8.44 -3.24 -4.15
CA THR A 624 -7.04 -3.66 -3.94
C THR A 624 -6.92 -5.18 -4.03
N ALA A 625 -7.84 -5.92 -3.41
CA ALA A 625 -7.90 -7.37 -3.48
C ALA A 625 -8.01 -7.88 -4.93
N ALA A 626 -8.89 -7.27 -5.74
CA ALA A 626 -9.04 -7.60 -7.16
C ALA A 626 -7.76 -7.34 -7.97
N ILE A 627 -7.08 -6.21 -7.74
CA ILE A 627 -5.79 -5.90 -8.38
C ILE A 627 -4.73 -6.93 -8.01
N VAL A 628 -4.62 -7.28 -6.72
CA VAL A 628 -3.64 -8.27 -6.25
C VAL A 628 -3.95 -9.62 -6.89
N TRP A 629 -5.21 -10.07 -6.83
CA TRP A 629 -5.68 -11.32 -7.43
C TRP A 629 -5.30 -11.42 -8.91
N LYS A 630 -5.56 -10.37 -9.69
CA LYS A 630 -5.22 -10.28 -11.12
C LYS A 630 -3.73 -10.46 -11.43
N THR A 631 -2.85 -10.12 -10.48
CA THR A 631 -1.38 -10.21 -10.63
C THR A 631 -0.77 -11.51 -10.12
N LEU A 632 -1.56 -12.39 -9.47
CA LEU A 632 -1.05 -13.65 -8.92
C LEU A 632 -0.50 -14.61 -9.98
N PRO A 633 -1.17 -14.86 -11.12
CA PRO A 633 -0.66 -15.80 -12.13
C PRO A 633 0.67 -15.38 -12.76
N ASP A 634 0.98 -14.09 -12.77
CA ASP A 634 2.27 -13.56 -13.26
C ASP A 634 3.42 -13.85 -12.28
N LYS A 635 3.08 -14.06 -10.99
CA LYS A 635 4.04 -14.27 -9.89
C LYS A 635 4.20 -15.74 -9.52
N MET A 636 3.13 -16.54 -9.64
CA MET A 636 3.04 -17.91 -9.13
C MET A 636 2.29 -18.80 -10.13
N GLN A 637 2.70 -20.06 -10.26
CA GLN A 637 1.92 -21.07 -10.99
C GLN A 637 0.99 -21.76 -10.01
N LEU A 638 -0.29 -21.38 -10.01
CA LEU A 638 -1.29 -21.83 -9.05
C LEU A 638 -2.34 -22.66 -9.76
N LEU A 639 -2.51 -23.92 -9.37
CA LEU A 639 -3.37 -24.89 -10.04
C LEU A 639 -4.87 -24.60 -9.83
N ILE A 640 -5.23 -24.06 -8.67
CA ILE A 640 -6.62 -23.82 -8.26
C ILE A 640 -7.20 -22.48 -8.76
N TYR A 641 -6.38 -21.61 -9.35
CA TYR A 641 -6.72 -20.22 -9.65
C TYR A 641 -7.92 -20.09 -10.62
N ASP A 642 -7.88 -20.80 -11.75
CA ASP A 642 -8.94 -20.71 -12.77
C ASP A 642 -10.24 -21.40 -12.30
N GLU A 643 -10.11 -22.53 -11.58
CA GLU A 643 -11.25 -23.26 -11.01
C GLU A 643 -11.99 -22.42 -9.96
N ALA A 644 -11.24 -21.69 -9.12
CA ALA A 644 -11.82 -20.77 -8.13
C ALA A 644 -12.62 -19.65 -8.80
N ILE A 645 -12.11 -19.06 -9.88
CA ILE A 645 -12.84 -18.04 -10.66
C ILE A 645 -14.12 -18.63 -11.25
N GLN A 646 -14.03 -19.81 -11.87
CA GLN A 646 -15.19 -20.48 -12.45
C GLN A 646 -16.27 -20.77 -11.40
N LYS A 647 -15.90 -21.34 -10.24
CA LYS A 647 -16.84 -21.65 -9.16
C LYS A 647 -17.46 -20.40 -8.54
N THR A 648 -16.71 -19.30 -8.48
CA THR A 648 -17.24 -18.02 -8.00
C THR A 648 -18.30 -17.47 -8.96
N VAL A 649 -18.00 -17.46 -10.26
CA VAL A 649 -18.90 -16.90 -11.29
C VAL A 649 -20.18 -17.72 -11.46
N GLN A 650 -20.15 -19.03 -11.18
CA GLN A 650 -21.37 -19.86 -11.17
C GLN A 650 -22.45 -19.35 -10.20
N ASN A 651 -22.06 -18.65 -9.14
CA ASN A 651 -22.97 -18.06 -8.17
C ASN A 651 -23.50 -16.68 -8.60
N TYR A 652 -23.10 -16.18 -9.79
CA TYR A 652 -23.54 -14.89 -10.28
C TYR A 652 -24.81 -15.07 -11.12
N SER A 653 -25.89 -14.38 -10.74
CA SER A 653 -27.22 -14.51 -11.34
C SER A 653 -27.44 -13.69 -12.63
N THR A 654 -26.41 -13.03 -13.16
CA THR A 654 -26.54 -12.17 -14.36
C THR A 654 -26.55 -12.98 -15.65
N GLU A 655 -27.55 -12.74 -16.50
CA GLU A 655 -27.60 -13.14 -17.91
C GLU A 655 -26.51 -12.40 -18.70
N VAL A 656 -25.29 -12.92 -18.66
CA VAL A 656 -24.17 -12.38 -19.44
C VAL A 656 -24.22 -13.00 -20.83
N GLY A 657 -24.07 -12.19 -21.89
CA GLY A 657 -24.10 -12.67 -23.28
C GLY A 657 -23.07 -13.78 -23.53
N ASP A 658 -23.41 -14.75 -24.40
CA ASP A 658 -22.71 -16.01 -24.68
C ASP A 658 -21.20 -15.93 -25.04
N ASN A 659 -20.61 -14.73 -25.15
CA ASN A 659 -19.26 -14.48 -25.65
C ASN A 659 -18.27 -13.92 -24.59
N LEU A 660 -18.64 -13.83 -23.31
CA LEU A 660 -17.77 -13.34 -22.23
C LEU A 660 -17.16 -14.49 -21.42
N SER A 661 -15.89 -14.35 -21.02
CA SER A 661 -15.23 -15.36 -20.19
C SER A 661 -15.56 -15.18 -18.72
N ASN A 662 -15.47 -16.25 -17.92
CA ASN A 662 -15.59 -16.16 -16.45
C ASN A 662 -14.61 -15.15 -15.85
N TYR A 663 -13.45 -14.97 -16.49
CA TYR A 663 -12.47 -13.97 -16.10
C TYR A 663 -12.99 -12.53 -16.25
N ASP A 664 -13.62 -12.24 -17.39
CA ASP A 664 -14.20 -10.94 -17.68
C ASP A 664 -15.31 -10.60 -16.66
N ILE A 665 -16.14 -11.59 -16.31
CA ILE A 665 -17.23 -11.46 -15.35
C ILE A 665 -16.71 -11.27 -13.92
N PHE A 666 -15.70 -12.05 -13.53
CA PHE A 666 -15.13 -12.02 -12.19
C PHE A 666 -14.51 -10.65 -11.85
N PHE A 667 -13.74 -10.06 -12.76
CA PHE A 667 -13.13 -8.74 -12.54
C PHE A 667 -14.05 -7.56 -12.85
N ARG A 668 -15.26 -7.80 -13.36
CA ARG A 668 -16.35 -6.81 -13.34
C ARG A 668 -16.86 -6.60 -11.92
N GLU A 669 -17.21 -7.68 -11.23
CA GLU A 669 -17.90 -7.70 -9.93
C GLU A 669 -16.92 -7.56 -8.74
N ILE A 670 -16.29 -6.39 -8.61
CA ILE A 670 -15.28 -6.13 -7.58
C ILE A 670 -15.92 -6.11 -6.19
N THR A 671 -17.16 -5.65 -6.06
CA THR A 671 -17.85 -5.63 -4.76
C THR A 671 -18.11 -7.04 -4.20
N ARG A 672 -18.09 -8.06 -5.05
CA ARG A 672 -18.30 -9.48 -4.72
C ARG A 672 -17.01 -10.31 -4.67
N ILE A 673 -15.84 -9.67 -4.76
CA ILE A 673 -14.54 -10.36 -4.77
C ILE A 673 -14.32 -11.28 -3.55
N HIS A 674 -15.00 -11.03 -2.43
CA HIS A 674 -14.89 -11.84 -1.22
C HIS A 674 -15.48 -13.26 -1.40
N GLU A 675 -16.41 -13.47 -2.33
CA GLU A 675 -17.00 -14.80 -2.61
C GLU A 675 -15.96 -15.80 -3.14
N SER A 676 -14.86 -15.32 -3.72
CA SER A 676 -13.79 -16.18 -4.23
C SER A 676 -13.04 -16.93 -3.14
N PHE A 677 -12.98 -16.38 -1.93
CA PHE A 677 -12.38 -17.03 -0.78
C PHE A 677 -13.19 -18.27 -0.39
N SER A 678 -14.52 -18.14 -0.36
CA SER A 678 -15.44 -19.24 -0.11
C SER A 678 -15.34 -20.30 -1.20
N ALA A 679 -15.17 -19.90 -2.47
CA ALA A 679 -14.96 -20.82 -3.58
C ALA A 679 -13.65 -21.63 -3.43
N ILE A 680 -12.55 -21.00 -3.04
CA ILE A 680 -11.27 -21.69 -2.77
C ILE A 680 -11.45 -22.71 -1.65
N SER A 681 -12.01 -22.30 -0.52
CA SER A 681 -12.16 -23.20 0.64
C SER A 681 -13.07 -24.39 0.33
N ALA A 682 -14.15 -24.16 -0.41
CA ALA A 682 -15.03 -25.24 -0.86
C ALA A 682 -14.32 -26.20 -1.85
N LEU A 683 -13.49 -25.70 -2.76
CA LEU A 683 -12.70 -26.55 -3.66
C LEU A 683 -11.69 -27.40 -2.88
N CYS A 684 -10.93 -26.80 -1.96
CA CYS A 684 -9.98 -27.52 -1.12
C CYS A 684 -10.67 -28.58 -0.24
N GLU A 685 -11.86 -28.29 0.28
CA GLU A 685 -12.66 -29.25 1.05
C GLU A 685 -13.19 -30.39 0.17
N GLU A 686 -13.72 -30.11 -1.02
CA GLU A 686 -14.18 -31.13 -1.97
C GLU A 686 -13.03 -32.06 -2.39
N ASP A 687 -11.86 -31.49 -2.69
CA ASP A 687 -10.66 -32.22 -3.05
C ASP A 687 -10.19 -33.12 -1.89
N ALA A 688 -10.27 -32.64 -0.65
CA ALA A 688 -9.91 -33.40 0.55
C ALA A 688 -10.81 -34.62 0.80
N HIS A 689 -12.07 -34.57 0.33
CA HIS A 689 -13.01 -35.70 0.40
C HIS A 689 -13.01 -36.59 -0.85
N SER A 690 -12.20 -36.25 -1.85
CA SER A 690 -12.10 -36.99 -3.10
C SER A 690 -10.91 -37.98 -3.12
N LEU A 691 -10.85 -38.85 -4.13
CA LEU A 691 -9.77 -39.84 -4.31
C LEU A 691 -8.51 -39.23 -4.95
N ILE A 692 -8.11 -38.02 -4.53
CA ILE A 692 -6.90 -37.35 -5.02
C ILE A 692 -5.67 -37.89 -4.26
N GLU A 693 -4.56 -38.04 -4.99
CA GLU A 693 -3.27 -38.39 -4.43
C GLU A 693 -2.78 -37.33 -3.41
N THR A 694 -2.30 -37.78 -2.25
CA THR A 694 -1.97 -36.93 -1.10
C THR A 694 -1.06 -35.75 -1.43
N GLY A 695 -0.01 -35.97 -2.24
CA GLY A 695 0.91 -34.88 -2.64
C GLY A 695 0.23 -33.82 -3.51
N LYS A 696 -0.72 -34.21 -4.37
CA LYS A 696 -1.49 -33.26 -5.18
C LYS A 696 -2.50 -32.49 -4.34
N LEU A 697 -3.12 -33.15 -3.37
CA LEU A 697 -4.03 -32.50 -2.42
C LEU A 697 -3.28 -31.44 -1.59
N VAL A 698 -2.12 -31.79 -1.04
CA VAL A 698 -1.24 -30.87 -0.30
C VAL A 698 -0.86 -29.67 -1.16
N GLY A 699 -0.45 -29.90 -2.42
CA GLY A 699 -0.16 -28.82 -3.36
C GLY A 699 -1.36 -27.90 -3.63
N ARG A 700 -2.57 -28.45 -3.77
CA ARG A 700 -3.81 -27.66 -3.97
C ARG A 700 -4.19 -26.84 -2.73
N ILE A 701 -4.03 -27.41 -1.53
CA ILE A 701 -4.23 -26.70 -0.27
C ILE A 701 -3.22 -25.55 -0.15
N HIS A 702 -1.95 -25.81 -0.45
CA HIS A 702 -0.90 -24.79 -0.45
C HIS A 702 -1.19 -23.65 -1.44
N ASP A 703 -1.61 -23.98 -2.67
CA ASP A 703 -1.99 -22.96 -3.67
C ASP A 703 -3.18 -22.11 -3.20
N GLY A 704 -4.21 -22.74 -2.61
CA GLY A 704 -5.36 -22.05 -2.04
C GLY A 704 -4.97 -21.12 -0.89
N ASN A 705 -4.12 -21.62 0.02
CA ASN A 705 -3.56 -20.85 1.13
C ASN A 705 -2.76 -19.64 0.63
N ALA A 706 -1.87 -19.86 -0.33
CA ALA A 706 -1.02 -18.83 -0.91
C ALA A 706 -1.86 -17.70 -1.54
N ILE A 707 -2.93 -18.03 -2.26
CA ILE A 707 -3.84 -17.02 -2.84
C ILE A 707 -4.51 -16.20 -1.72
N MET A 708 -5.18 -16.87 -0.77
CA MET A 708 -5.95 -16.20 0.28
C MET A 708 -5.04 -15.33 1.16
N LEU A 709 -3.90 -15.86 1.58
CA LEU A 709 -2.94 -15.15 2.44
C LEU A 709 -2.27 -13.99 1.72
N THR A 710 -1.90 -14.14 0.45
CA THR A 710 -1.30 -13.04 -0.33
C THR A 710 -2.30 -11.90 -0.46
N VAL A 711 -3.55 -12.19 -0.83
CA VAL A 711 -4.57 -11.15 -1.02
C VAL A 711 -4.91 -10.47 0.31
N LEU A 712 -5.11 -11.22 1.39
CA LEU A 712 -5.45 -10.64 2.70
C LEU A 712 -4.30 -9.83 3.30
N THR A 713 -3.05 -10.28 3.15
CA THR A 713 -1.89 -9.53 3.65
C THR A 713 -1.79 -8.16 3.00
N GLU A 714 -1.96 -8.09 1.68
CA GLU A 714 -1.97 -6.83 0.93
C GLU A 714 -3.13 -5.91 1.35
N VAL A 715 -4.33 -6.48 1.55
CA VAL A 715 -5.50 -5.73 2.02
C VAL A 715 -5.26 -5.15 3.42
N LEU A 716 -4.70 -5.92 4.35
CA LEU A 716 -4.40 -5.48 5.70
C LEU A 716 -3.32 -4.39 5.72
N GLN A 717 -2.29 -4.52 4.88
CA GLN A 717 -1.27 -3.47 4.70
C GLN A 717 -1.88 -2.20 4.13
N TYR A 718 -2.75 -2.33 3.12
CA TYR A 718 -3.49 -1.20 2.57
C TYR A 718 -4.31 -0.47 3.64
N ARG A 719 -5.06 -1.21 4.46
CA ARG A 719 -5.85 -0.65 5.56
C ARG A 719 -5.00 0.18 6.53
N GLN A 720 -3.79 -0.30 6.86
CA GLN A 720 -2.85 0.43 7.72
C GLN A 720 -2.37 1.73 7.07
N HIS A 721 -1.99 1.69 5.79
CA HIS A 721 -1.53 2.86 5.05
C HIS A 721 -2.64 3.89 4.78
N ALA A 722 -3.87 3.44 4.54
CA ALA A 722 -5.02 4.29 4.23
C ALA A 722 -5.75 4.84 5.48
N LYS A 723 -5.25 4.54 6.68
CA LYS A 723 -5.87 4.93 7.95
C LYS A 723 -6.14 6.44 8.03
N GLU A 724 -5.22 7.28 7.55
CA GLU A 724 -5.40 8.73 7.55
C GLU A 724 -6.44 9.18 6.52
N THR A 725 -6.46 8.56 5.34
CA THR A 725 -7.40 8.85 4.26
C THR A 725 -8.85 8.60 4.68
N PHE A 726 -9.10 7.56 5.48
CA PHE A 726 -10.41 7.13 5.96
C PHE A 726 -10.65 7.45 7.44
N MET A 727 -10.01 8.50 7.97
CA MET A 727 -10.30 9.01 9.32
C MET A 727 -11.79 9.37 9.47
N LEU A 728 -12.41 8.89 10.55
CA LEU A 728 -13.80 9.22 10.87
C LEU A 728 -13.96 10.73 11.12
N ASN A 729 -15.00 11.30 10.53
CA ASN A 729 -15.41 12.68 10.79
C ASN A 729 -16.11 12.79 12.17
N ASP A 730 -16.41 14.02 12.60
CA ASP A 730 -17.06 14.25 13.89
C ASP A 730 -18.50 13.73 13.96
N ALA A 731 -19.22 13.68 12.84
CA ALA A 731 -20.58 13.16 12.77
C ALA A 731 -20.63 11.64 13.02
N SER A 732 -19.82 10.87 12.30
CA SER A 732 -19.63 9.42 12.49
C SER A 732 -19.09 9.08 13.88
N LYS A 733 -18.13 9.85 14.41
CA LYS A 733 -17.60 9.61 15.77
C LYS A 733 -18.68 9.72 16.86
N LYS A 734 -19.62 10.66 16.71
CA LYS A 734 -20.74 10.82 17.67
C LYS A 734 -21.67 9.60 17.69
N MET A 735 -21.76 8.85 16.59
CA MET A 735 -22.63 7.68 16.48
C MET A 735 -22.11 6.45 17.23
N LYS A 736 -20.81 6.39 17.54
CA LYS A 736 -20.17 5.23 18.20
C LYS A 736 -20.53 3.88 17.54
N LEU A 737 -20.36 3.83 16.23
CA LEU A 737 -20.70 2.66 15.43
C LEU A 737 -19.67 1.54 15.54
N GLU A 738 -20.16 0.33 15.38
CA GLU A 738 -19.34 -0.88 15.33
C GLU A 738 -18.52 -0.91 14.03
N PHE A 739 -17.32 -1.48 14.10
CA PHE A 739 -16.48 -1.72 12.94
C PHE A 739 -16.30 -3.22 12.74
N LEU A 740 -17.13 -3.79 11.85
CA LEU A 740 -17.07 -5.18 11.42
C LEU A 740 -16.60 -5.24 9.96
N PRO A 741 -15.28 -5.34 9.67
CA PRO A 741 -14.78 -5.40 8.30
C PRO A 741 -15.12 -6.74 7.63
N TRP A 742 -15.33 -6.73 6.31
CA TRP A 742 -15.58 -7.95 5.52
C TRP A 742 -14.57 -9.07 5.73
N THR A 743 -13.30 -8.74 6.05
CA THR A 743 -12.21 -9.69 6.30
C THR A 743 -12.46 -10.62 7.50
N ILE A 744 -13.38 -10.27 8.40
CA ILE A 744 -13.76 -11.10 9.56
C ILE A 744 -15.28 -11.18 9.79
N ALA A 745 -16.08 -10.69 8.83
CA ALA A 745 -17.52 -10.88 8.83
C ALA A 745 -17.88 -12.33 8.50
N LEU A 746 -18.96 -12.82 9.11
CA LEU A 746 -19.56 -14.14 8.86
C LEU A 746 -20.59 -14.07 7.73
N GLY A 747 -20.91 -15.20 7.13
CA GLY A 747 -21.93 -15.33 6.09
C GLY A 747 -21.46 -14.89 4.70
N SER A 748 -22.42 -14.75 3.78
CA SER A 748 -22.16 -14.49 2.36
C SER A 748 -21.54 -13.13 2.05
N GLU A 749 -21.54 -12.20 3.00
CA GLU A 749 -20.96 -10.85 2.86
C GLU A 749 -19.56 -10.70 3.50
N GLY A 750 -18.99 -11.80 4.00
CA GLY A 750 -17.68 -11.83 4.63
C GLY A 750 -16.85 -13.06 4.23
N VAL A 751 -15.64 -13.17 4.79
CA VAL A 751 -14.72 -14.29 4.50
C VAL A 751 -14.36 -15.12 5.72
N MET A 752 -14.90 -14.81 6.91
CA MET A 752 -14.50 -15.49 8.14
C MET A 752 -14.76 -17.01 8.09
N ASP A 753 -15.90 -17.42 7.53
CA ASP A 753 -16.25 -18.84 7.38
C ASP A 753 -15.27 -19.57 6.45
N ALA A 754 -14.89 -18.93 5.34
CA ALA A 754 -13.88 -19.44 4.42
C ALA A 754 -12.51 -19.57 5.10
N LEU A 755 -12.10 -18.59 5.92
CA LEU A 755 -10.83 -18.63 6.64
C LEU A 755 -10.80 -19.76 7.69
N LEU A 756 -11.87 -19.92 8.46
CA LEU A 756 -11.98 -21.02 9.42
C LEU A 756 -11.95 -22.38 8.71
N LEU A 757 -12.69 -22.52 7.60
CA LEU A 757 -12.71 -23.73 6.80
C LEU A 757 -11.33 -24.04 6.23
N GLN A 758 -10.67 -23.07 5.57
CA GLN A 758 -9.34 -23.25 4.98
C GLN A 758 -8.29 -23.61 6.04
N GLN A 759 -8.35 -22.96 7.21
CA GLN A 759 -7.45 -23.26 8.32
C GLN A 759 -7.68 -24.69 8.83
N SER A 760 -8.94 -25.14 8.93
CA SER A 760 -9.28 -26.50 9.33
C SER A 760 -8.82 -27.55 8.30
N VAL A 761 -8.96 -27.26 7.00
CA VAL A 761 -8.52 -28.13 5.90
C VAL A 761 -6.99 -28.23 5.91
N THR A 762 -6.30 -27.10 6.08
CA THR A 762 -4.83 -27.05 6.20
C THR A 762 -4.32 -27.90 7.36
N LEU A 763 -5.00 -27.86 8.51
CA LEU A 763 -4.64 -28.66 9.68
C LEU A 763 -4.88 -30.16 9.46
N ASN A 764 -6.09 -30.53 9.04
CA ASN A 764 -6.54 -31.92 9.05
C ASN A 764 -6.04 -32.72 7.84
N TYR A 765 -6.00 -32.10 6.66
CA TYR A 765 -5.65 -32.77 5.40
C TYR A 765 -4.28 -32.38 4.85
N GLY A 766 -3.68 -31.30 5.37
CA GLY A 766 -2.29 -30.93 5.11
C GLY A 766 -1.34 -31.41 6.21
N LEU A 767 -1.35 -30.71 7.35
CA LEU A 767 -0.34 -30.85 8.41
C LEU A 767 -0.34 -32.20 9.13
N LYS A 768 -1.52 -32.76 9.44
CA LYS A 768 -1.63 -34.06 10.11
C LYS A 768 -1.25 -35.24 9.21
N VAL A 769 -1.34 -35.06 7.90
CA VAL A 769 -1.04 -36.11 6.93
C VAL A 769 0.46 -36.17 6.62
N LEU A 770 1.13 -35.02 6.66
CA LEU A 770 2.57 -34.92 6.43
C LEU A 770 3.37 -35.28 7.69
N THR A 771 4.36 -36.16 7.53
CA THR A 771 5.28 -36.53 8.62
C THR A 771 6.37 -35.47 8.82
N GLU A 772 7.21 -35.24 7.82
CA GLU A 772 8.31 -34.24 7.86
C GLU A 772 8.64 -33.73 6.45
N GLY A 773 9.10 -32.48 6.32
CA GLY A 773 9.58 -31.92 5.06
C GLY A 773 9.25 -30.43 4.85
N LYS A 774 9.86 -29.83 3.82
CA LYS A 774 9.69 -28.39 3.49
C LYS A 774 8.24 -27.98 3.24
N GLU A 775 7.42 -28.89 2.71
CA GLU A 775 6.00 -28.67 2.46
C GLU A 775 5.20 -28.56 3.77
N LYS A 776 5.58 -29.35 4.79
CA LYS A 776 4.97 -29.28 6.12
C LYS A 776 5.32 -27.97 6.81
N ASP A 777 6.57 -27.52 6.71
CA ASP A 777 7.02 -26.25 7.29
C ASP A 777 6.29 -25.05 6.63
N ALA A 778 6.10 -25.09 5.31
CA ALA A 778 5.36 -24.06 4.58
C ALA A 778 3.89 -24.01 5.02
N LEU A 779 3.20 -25.16 5.06
CA LEU A 779 1.80 -25.24 5.53
C LEU A 779 1.66 -24.83 7.01
N LEU A 780 2.69 -25.06 7.83
CA LEU A 780 2.68 -24.70 9.24
C LEU A 780 2.72 -23.18 9.41
N GLU A 781 3.59 -22.49 8.67
CA GLU A 781 3.62 -21.03 8.65
C GLU A 781 2.30 -20.45 8.11
N GLU A 782 1.72 -21.05 7.08
CA GLU A 782 0.41 -20.66 6.54
C GLU A 782 -0.71 -20.80 7.56
N TYR A 783 -0.77 -21.92 8.28
CA TYR A 783 -1.72 -22.14 9.37
C TYR A 783 -1.55 -21.07 10.47
N VAL A 784 -0.31 -20.74 10.83
CA VAL A 784 -0.01 -19.70 11.81
C VAL A 784 -0.45 -18.33 11.32
N MET A 785 -0.23 -17.99 10.04
CA MET A 785 -0.68 -16.73 9.44
C MET A 785 -2.21 -16.62 9.38
N PHE A 786 -2.94 -17.68 9.01
CA PHE A 786 -4.40 -17.67 9.08
C PHE A 786 -4.90 -17.41 10.50
N THR A 787 -4.32 -18.12 11.48
CA THR A 787 -4.66 -17.96 12.89
C THR A 787 -4.40 -16.53 13.34
N ASP A 788 -3.30 -15.92 12.90
CA ASP A 788 -2.97 -14.54 13.22
C ASP A 788 -4.00 -13.55 12.64
N ILE A 789 -4.32 -13.66 11.35
CA ILE A 789 -5.30 -12.79 10.67
C ILE A 789 -6.68 -12.88 11.33
N ILE A 790 -7.13 -14.10 11.64
CA ILE A 790 -8.42 -14.36 12.27
C ILE A 790 -8.50 -13.70 13.65
N LEU A 791 -7.47 -13.90 14.49
CA LEU A 791 -7.46 -13.39 15.85
C LEU A 791 -7.27 -11.88 15.93
N ASP A 792 -6.45 -11.30 15.05
CA ASP A 792 -6.25 -9.85 14.97
C ASP A 792 -7.52 -9.12 14.57
N GLY A 793 -8.21 -9.62 13.54
CA GLY A 793 -9.44 -9.00 13.06
C GLY A 793 -10.56 -9.09 14.10
N ARG A 794 -10.72 -10.22 14.79
CA ARG A 794 -11.69 -10.35 15.90
C ARG A 794 -11.36 -9.45 17.09
N LYS A 795 -10.08 -9.32 17.44
CA LYS A 795 -9.63 -8.37 18.49
C LYS A 795 -9.99 -6.93 18.12
N THR A 796 -9.77 -6.55 16.87
CA THR A 796 -10.11 -5.20 16.35
C THR A 796 -11.61 -4.95 16.41
N HIS A 797 -12.42 -5.94 16.03
CA HIS A 797 -13.88 -5.86 16.12
C HIS A 797 -14.37 -5.65 17.55
N LEU A 798 -13.89 -6.48 18.49
CA LEU A 798 -14.24 -6.39 19.91
C LEU A 798 -14.01 -5.00 20.52
N GLN A 799 -12.96 -4.29 20.09
CA GLN A 799 -12.67 -2.93 20.56
C GLN A 799 -13.73 -1.89 20.17
N THR A 800 -14.58 -2.20 19.20
CA THR A 800 -15.61 -1.30 18.66
C THR A 800 -17.03 -1.70 19.01
N VAL A 801 -17.22 -2.90 19.58
CA VAL A 801 -18.53 -3.41 19.96
C VAL A 801 -19.03 -2.71 21.23
N SER A 802 -20.35 -2.49 21.31
CA SER A 802 -20.98 -1.97 22.52
C SER A 802 -20.87 -2.92 23.72
N PHE A 803 -20.74 -2.36 24.92
CA PHE A 803 -20.55 -3.08 26.19
C PHE A 803 -21.53 -4.25 26.44
N ASN A 804 -22.77 -4.14 25.95
CA ASN A 804 -23.80 -5.17 26.14
C ASN A 804 -23.50 -6.48 25.39
N ARG A 805 -22.92 -6.39 24.17
CA ARG A 805 -22.56 -7.56 23.34
C ARG A 805 -21.10 -7.97 23.53
N GLU A 806 -20.26 -7.06 24.02
CA GLU A 806 -18.83 -7.25 24.25
C GLU A 806 -18.54 -8.49 25.09
N ASN A 807 -19.25 -8.68 26.22
CA ASN A 807 -19.02 -9.83 27.11
C ASN A 807 -19.25 -11.19 26.45
N MET A 808 -20.30 -11.31 25.62
CA MET A 808 -20.61 -12.56 24.93
C MET A 808 -19.57 -12.85 23.85
N LEU A 809 -19.24 -11.84 23.03
CA LEU A 809 -18.25 -11.97 21.97
C LEU A 809 -16.83 -12.19 22.54
N TYR A 810 -16.49 -11.58 23.67
CA TYR A 810 -15.20 -11.80 24.34
C TYR A 810 -15.05 -13.24 24.82
N LYS A 811 -16.11 -13.85 25.38
CA LYS A 811 -16.10 -15.27 25.75
C LYS A 811 -15.92 -16.18 24.53
N GLN A 812 -16.61 -15.89 23.43
CA GLN A 812 -16.43 -16.62 22.17
C GLN A 812 -15.00 -16.45 21.62
N TYR A 813 -14.48 -15.23 21.62
CA TYR A 813 -13.11 -14.94 21.22
C TYR A 813 -12.08 -15.70 22.05
N CYS A 814 -12.22 -15.73 23.38
CA CYS A 814 -11.33 -16.50 24.25
C CYS A 814 -11.39 -18.00 23.94
N SER A 815 -12.59 -18.55 23.75
CA SER A 815 -12.76 -19.97 23.40
C SER A 815 -12.10 -20.29 22.05
N ASP A 816 -12.32 -19.47 21.04
CA ASP A 816 -11.81 -19.70 19.70
C ASP A 816 -10.31 -19.46 19.63
N ARG A 817 -9.78 -18.46 20.34
CA ARG A 817 -8.33 -18.24 20.49
C ARG A 817 -7.63 -19.50 20.98
N THR A 818 -8.13 -20.12 22.03
CA THR A 818 -7.52 -21.36 22.56
C THR A 818 -7.69 -22.51 21.56
N LYS A 819 -8.86 -22.68 20.94
CA LYS A 819 -9.11 -23.72 19.93
C LYS A 819 -8.20 -23.61 18.72
N LEU A 820 -7.89 -22.39 18.25
CA LEU A 820 -7.10 -22.16 17.04
C LEU A 820 -5.59 -22.33 17.31
N ILE A 821 -5.11 -21.96 18.50
CA ILE A 821 -3.69 -22.01 18.84
C ILE A 821 -3.27 -23.39 19.37
N LYS A 822 -4.09 -24.05 20.20
CA LYS A 822 -3.75 -25.33 20.85
C LYS A 822 -3.28 -26.44 19.90
N PRO A 823 -3.83 -26.62 18.68
CA PRO A 823 -3.35 -27.62 17.74
C PRO A 823 -1.86 -27.52 17.38
N LEU A 824 -1.24 -26.34 17.51
CA LEU A 824 0.20 -26.17 17.28
C LEU A 824 1.06 -26.91 18.31
N ILE A 825 0.54 -27.14 19.52
CA ILE A 825 1.21 -27.96 20.53
C ILE A 825 1.25 -29.42 20.07
N ASP A 826 0.13 -29.94 19.56
CA ASP A 826 0.02 -31.32 19.07
C ASP A 826 0.93 -31.56 17.85
N LEU A 827 1.17 -30.53 17.04
CA LEU A 827 2.10 -30.54 15.91
C LEU A 827 3.58 -30.34 16.30
N GLN A 828 3.90 -30.29 17.59
CA GLN A 828 5.23 -30.00 18.13
C GLN A 828 5.80 -28.61 17.77
N ALA A 829 4.95 -27.70 17.30
CA ALA A 829 5.30 -26.33 16.89
C ALA A 829 5.19 -25.33 18.06
N GLN A 830 5.83 -25.65 19.19
CA GLN A 830 5.68 -24.89 20.45
C GLN A 830 6.09 -23.41 20.33
N VAL A 831 7.11 -23.10 19.54
CA VAL A 831 7.59 -21.72 19.33
C VAL A 831 6.51 -20.85 18.67
N HIS A 832 5.83 -21.39 17.65
CA HIS A 832 4.73 -20.69 16.98
C HIS A 832 3.51 -20.55 17.90
N ALA A 833 3.19 -21.59 18.68
CA ALA A 833 2.11 -21.56 19.66
C ALA A 833 2.32 -20.45 20.69
N LEU A 834 3.53 -20.35 21.26
CA LEU A 834 3.90 -19.31 22.23
C LEU A 834 3.86 -17.92 21.60
N ARG A 835 4.36 -17.75 20.37
CA ARG A 835 4.31 -16.46 19.64
C ARG A 835 2.89 -15.93 19.50
N LEU A 836 1.95 -16.78 19.09
CA LEU A 836 0.53 -16.40 18.97
C LEU A 836 -0.13 -16.19 20.35
N ALA A 837 0.15 -17.09 21.30
CA ALA A 837 -0.43 -17.00 22.64
C ALA A 837 0.02 -15.74 23.39
N GLU A 838 1.27 -15.32 23.24
CA GLU A 838 1.75 -14.04 23.76
C GLU A 838 1.05 -12.85 23.10
N LYS A 839 0.93 -12.84 21.76
CA LYS A 839 0.32 -11.74 21.00
C LYS A 839 -1.15 -11.53 21.38
N TYR A 840 -1.88 -12.62 21.61
CA TYR A 840 -3.32 -12.60 21.90
C TYR A 840 -3.68 -12.87 23.36
N LEU A 841 -2.69 -12.97 24.24
CA LEU A 841 -2.88 -13.24 25.68
C LEU A 841 -3.66 -14.54 25.95
N ASP A 842 -3.33 -15.62 25.24
CA ASP A 842 -3.86 -16.96 25.53
C ASP A 842 -3.07 -17.61 26.68
N PHE A 843 -3.55 -17.38 27.89
CA PHE A 843 -2.90 -17.86 29.10
C PHE A 843 -2.93 -19.38 29.25
N GLU A 844 -3.92 -20.06 28.70
CA GLU A 844 -4.02 -21.52 28.77
C GLU A 844 -2.89 -22.16 27.96
N VAL A 845 -2.69 -21.71 26.71
CA VAL A 845 -1.62 -22.23 25.85
C VAL A 845 -0.24 -21.93 26.43
N ILE A 846 0.00 -20.70 26.91
CA ILE A 846 1.28 -20.33 27.55
C ILE A 846 1.59 -21.30 28.69
N LEU A 847 0.62 -21.54 29.57
CA LEU A 847 0.81 -22.38 30.74
C LEU A 847 0.99 -23.85 30.36
N LEU A 848 0.23 -24.36 29.39
CA LEU A 848 0.37 -25.73 28.89
C LEU A 848 1.78 -25.99 28.33
N VAL A 849 2.32 -25.06 27.53
CA VAL A 849 3.66 -25.21 26.93
C VAL A 849 4.76 -25.06 27.98
N CYS A 850 4.65 -24.08 28.89
CA CYS A 850 5.64 -23.92 29.96
C CYS A 850 5.64 -25.11 30.93
N GLU A 851 4.48 -25.67 31.28
CA GLU A 851 4.39 -26.83 32.15
C GLU A 851 4.88 -28.11 31.45
N SER A 852 4.62 -28.30 30.15
CA SER A 852 5.16 -29.44 29.40
C SER A 852 6.69 -29.44 29.34
N ASN A 853 7.30 -28.26 29.41
CA ASN A 853 8.75 -28.06 29.36
C ASN A 853 9.38 -27.90 30.76
N GLU A 854 8.57 -27.98 31.83
CA GLU A 854 8.99 -27.74 33.23
C GLU A 854 9.72 -26.40 33.45
N ASP A 855 9.35 -25.37 32.69
CA ASP A 855 10.00 -24.05 32.67
C ASP A 855 9.32 -23.08 33.64
N ASP A 856 9.60 -23.24 34.94
CA ASP A 856 9.05 -22.42 36.01
C ASP A 856 9.50 -20.94 35.92
N ASP A 857 10.70 -20.68 35.38
CA ASP A 857 11.30 -19.35 35.25
C ASP A 857 10.55 -18.50 34.22
N ARG A 858 10.23 -19.09 33.06
CA ARG A 858 9.44 -18.42 32.03
C ARG A 858 8.03 -18.10 32.49
N ILE A 859 7.41 -18.96 33.31
CA ILE A 859 6.12 -18.65 33.96
C ILE A 859 6.25 -17.40 34.84
N ASN A 860 7.32 -17.28 35.63
CA ASN A 860 7.57 -16.11 36.48
C ASN A 860 7.77 -14.83 35.66
N GLU A 861 8.47 -14.93 34.53
CA GLU A 861 8.62 -13.81 33.59
C GLU A 861 7.25 -13.35 33.06
N TYR A 862 6.39 -14.27 32.62
CA TYR A 862 5.05 -13.93 32.15
C TYR A 862 4.14 -13.39 33.26
N MET A 863 4.26 -13.88 34.51
CA MET A 863 3.57 -13.29 35.67
C MET A 863 3.96 -11.82 35.87
N LYS A 864 5.23 -11.47 35.63
CA LYS A 864 5.69 -10.08 35.68
C LYS A 864 5.18 -9.26 34.49
N ARG A 865 5.31 -9.80 33.27
CA ARG A 865 4.95 -9.10 32.02
C ARG A 865 3.45 -8.85 31.88
N PHE A 866 2.61 -9.82 32.26
CA PHE A 866 1.15 -9.79 32.12
C PHE A 866 0.42 -9.58 33.45
N LYS A 867 1.09 -9.01 34.45
CA LYS A 867 0.55 -8.74 35.80
C LYS A 867 -0.80 -8.00 35.78
N ASN A 868 -0.97 -7.03 34.88
CA ASN A 868 -2.19 -6.22 34.80
C ASN A 868 -3.30 -6.86 33.96
N ASN A 869 -3.01 -7.96 33.26
CA ASN A 869 -3.93 -8.65 32.37
C ASN A 869 -4.59 -9.88 33.02
N GLY A 870 -4.32 -10.14 34.30
CA GLY A 870 -4.94 -11.24 35.04
C GLY A 870 -4.23 -12.59 34.94
N PHE A 871 -2.99 -12.63 34.41
CA PHE A 871 -2.25 -13.89 34.24
C PHE A 871 -1.91 -14.59 35.58
N PRO A 872 -1.44 -13.91 36.64
CA PRO A 872 -1.17 -14.56 37.92
C PRO A 872 -2.40 -15.26 38.50
N GLU A 873 -3.55 -14.57 38.50
CA GLU A 873 -4.83 -15.09 38.98
C GLU A 873 -5.28 -16.31 38.15
N PHE A 874 -5.02 -16.30 36.84
CA PHE A 874 -5.28 -17.45 35.97
C PHE A 874 -4.42 -18.66 36.34
N VAL A 875 -3.11 -18.47 36.54
CA VAL A 875 -2.18 -19.56 36.90
C VAL A 875 -2.57 -20.18 38.25
N TYR A 876 -2.94 -19.36 39.24
CA TYR A 876 -3.36 -19.87 40.54
C TYR A 876 -4.64 -20.72 40.43
N ASN A 877 -5.64 -20.22 39.70
CA ASN A 877 -6.86 -20.98 39.41
C ASN A 877 -6.58 -22.29 38.67
N TRP A 878 -5.64 -22.28 37.71
CA TRP A 878 -5.28 -23.47 36.96
C TRP A 878 -4.61 -24.52 37.84
N TYR A 879 -3.63 -24.15 38.66
CA TYR A 879 -2.99 -25.10 39.59
C TYR A 879 -3.97 -25.68 40.60
N LEU A 880 -4.98 -24.92 41.03
CA LEU A 880 -6.05 -25.46 41.89
C LEU A 880 -6.90 -26.49 41.15
N LYS A 881 -7.33 -26.20 39.91
CA LYS A 881 -8.16 -27.11 39.11
C LYS A 881 -7.44 -28.41 38.77
N GLU A 882 -6.15 -28.34 38.46
CA GLU A 882 -5.31 -29.50 38.14
C GLU A 882 -4.82 -30.27 39.38
N GLY A 883 -5.24 -29.89 40.59
CA GLY A 883 -4.80 -30.55 41.84
C GLY A 883 -3.32 -30.33 42.19
N LYS A 884 -2.62 -29.39 41.54
CA LYS A 884 -1.20 -29.08 41.73
C LYS A 884 -0.95 -28.09 42.88
N GLN A 885 -1.67 -28.26 44.00
CA GLN A 885 -1.62 -27.36 45.16
C GLN A 885 -0.20 -27.26 45.78
N ALA A 886 0.57 -28.34 45.75
CA ALA A 886 1.95 -28.35 46.23
C ALA A 886 2.88 -27.42 45.43
N LYS A 887 2.71 -27.32 44.10
CA LYS A 887 3.48 -26.38 43.26
C LYS A 887 3.11 -24.92 43.59
N LEU A 888 1.81 -24.65 43.80
CA LEU A 888 1.32 -23.33 44.20
C LEU A 888 1.96 -22.86 45.52
N LEU A 889 2.02 -23.76 46.52
CA LEU A 889 2.65 -23.48 47.82
C LEU A 889 4.17 -23.38 47.74
N LYS A 890 4.83 -24.19 46.90
CA LYS A 890 6.28 -24.08 46.65
C LYS A 890 6.63 -22.69 46.11
N ARG A 891 5.82 -22.16 45.20
CA ARG A 891 5.98 -20.80 44.64
C ARG A 891 5.80 -19.72 45.71
N TYR A 892 4.90 -19.91 46.68
CA TYR A 892 4.78 -19.02 47.84
C TYR A 892 6.06 -18.97 48.69
N ARG A 893 6.70 -20.13 48.89
CA ARG A 893 7.85 -20.30 49.79
C ARG A 893 9.15 -19.62 49.29
N VAL A 894 9.30 -19.42 47.99
CA VAL A 894 10.52 -18.81 47.42
C VAL A 894 10.47 -17.29 47.61
N LYS A 895 11.12 -16.77 48.65
CA LYS A 895 11.20 -15.32 48.96
C LYS A 895 11.86 -14.47 47.85
N GLU A 896 12.52 -15.09 46.88
CA GLU A 896 13.13 -14.42 45.72
C GLU A 896 12.13 -14.18 44.56
N SER A 897 10.92 -14.74 44.64
CA SER A 897 9.84 -14.52 43.66
C SER A 897 9.01 -13.29 44.04
N ILE A 898 9.32 -12.14 43.41
CA ILE A 898 8.51 -10.93 43.25
C ILE A 898 7.56 -10.60 44.45
N PRO A 899 7.94 -9.68 45.36
CA PRO A 899 7.14 -9.30 46.53
C PRO A 899 5.68 -8.91 46.21
N GLU A 900 5.45 -8.26 45.06
CA GLU A 900 4.11 -7.81 44.65
C GLU A 900 3.18 -8.93 44.16
N GLY A 901 3.72 -10.12 43.84
CA GLY A 901 2.93 -11.30 43.49
C GLY A 901 2.44 -12.05 44.73
N GLN A 902 3.18 -11.95 45.85
CA GLN A 902 2.82 -12.59 47.11
C GLN A 902 1.55 -11.99 47.71
N ASP A 903 1.37 -10.66 47.69
CA ASP A 903 0.15 -10.00 48.16
C ASP A 903 -1.11 -10.48 47.41
N ARG A 904 -0.99 -10.70 46.10
CA ARG A 904 -2.11 -11.19 45.28
C ARG A 904 -2.38 -12.67 45.51
N LEU A 905 -1.33 -13.48 45.60
CA LEU A 905 -1.45 -14.89 45.95
C LEU A 905 -2.05 -15.06 47.36
N GLN A 906 -1.68 -14.20 48.31
CA GLN A 906 -2.25 -14.13 49.66
C GLN A 906 -3.74 -13.80 49.63
N ARG A 907 -4.15 -12.78 48.88
CA ARG A 907 -5.59 -12.46 48.70
C ARG A 907 -6.36 -13.57 47.99
N PHE A 908 -5.70 -14.28 47.07
CA PHE A 908 -6.31 -15.40 46.37
C PHE A 908 -6.50 -16.58 47.32
N LEU A 909 -5.44 -16.99 48.05
CA LEU A 909 -5.46 -18.12 48.98
C LEU A 909 -6.36 -17.87 50.19
N SER A 910 -6.52 -16.63 50.66
CA SER A 910 -7.47 -16.30 51.75
C SER A 910 -8.92 -16.62 51.39
N SER A 911 -9.26 -16.66 50.08
CA SER A 911 -10.57 -17.09 49.60
C SER A 911 -10.76 -18.62 49.63
N TYR A 912 -9.68 -19.39 49.90
CA TYR A 912 -9.67 -20.84 49.97
C TYR A 912 -9.14 -21.31 51.34
N PRO A 913 -10.01 -21.44 52.37
CA PRO A 913 -9.59 -21.77 53.75
C PRO A 913 -8.71 -23.03 53.85
N THR A 914 -8.99 -24.05 53.03
CA THR A 914 -8.25 -25.33 52.96
C THR A 914 -6.77 -25.17 52.66
N LEU A 915 -6.37 -24.07 52.02
CA LEU A 915 -4.98 -23.74 51.68
C LEU A 915 -4.45 -22.52 52.45
N SER A 916 -5.34 -21.65 52.92
CA SER A 916 -4.97 -20.41 53.62
C SER A 916 -4.17 -20.67 54.90
N TRP A 917 -4.49 -21.72 55.67
CA TRP A 917 -3.77 -22.01 56.92
C TRP A 917 -2.29 -22.34 56.69
N MET A 918 -1.94 -23.00 55.57
CA MET A 918 -0.55 -23.30 55.23
C MET A 918 0.22 -22.02 54.91
N GLN A 919 -0.43 -21.09 54.22
CA GLN A 919 0.13 -19.78 53.92
C GLN A 919 0.38 -18.97 55.21
N GLN A 920 -0.61 -18.92 56.10
CA GLN A 920 -0.52 -18.21 57.39
C GLN A 920 0.65 -18.74 58.26
N ILE A 921 0.89 -20.05 58.25
CA ILE A 921 2.06 -20.65 58.90
C ILE A 921 3.38 -20.16 58.27
N PHE A 922 3.46 -20.08 56.94
CA PHE A 922 4.66 -19.56 56.27
C PHE A 922 4.90 -18.07 56.55
N ASP A 923 3.84 -17.29 56.76
CA ASP A 923 3.89 -15.86 57.10
C ASP A 923 4.26 -15.60 58.57
N GLY A 924 4.30 -16.66 59.39
CA GLY A 924 4.48 -16.55 60.84
C GLY A 924 3.24 -16.08 61.59
N ASP A 925 2.09 -15.96 60.92
CA ASP A 925 0.80 -15.66 61.53
C ASP A 925 0.14 -16.94 62.05
N PHE A 926 0.73 -17.48 63.12
CA PHE A 926 0.26 -18.71 63.74
C PHE A 926 -1.12 -18.57 64.40
N ALA A 927 -1.52 -17.34 64.76
CA ALA A 927 -2.83 -17.07 65.37
C ALA A 927 -3.96 -17.26 64.35
N SER A 928 -3.84 -16.66 63.16
CA SER A 928 -4.82 -16.84 62.07
C SER A 928 -4.83 -18.28 61.54
N ALA A 929 -3.66 -18.93 61.49
CA ALA A 929 -3.56 -20.35 61.14
C ALA A 929 -4.34 -21.26 62.08
N ALA A 930 -4.21 -21.02 63.40
CA ALA A 930 -4.94 -21.78 64.40
C ALA A 930 -6.46 -21.66 64.22
N GLU A 931 -6.95 -20.45 63.95
CA GLU A 931 -8.38 -20.21 63.77
C GLU A 931 -8.92 -20.82 62.47
N THR A 932 -8.20 -20.66 61.36
CA THR A 932 -8.57 -21.27 60.07
C THR A 932 -8.62 -22.81 60.18
N LEU A 933 -7.64 -23.43 60.84
CA LEU A 933 -7.62 -24.87 61.08
C LEU A 933 -8.76 -25.34 62.00
N ARG A 934 -9.14 -24.53 62.99
CA ARG A 934 -10.31 -24.80 63.86
C ARG A 934 -11.57 -24.82 63.01
N LEU A 935 -11.84 -23.77 62.24
CA LEU A 935 -13.00 -23.67 61.35
C LEU A 935 -13.06 -24.80 60.31
N LEU A 936 -11.92 -25.20 59.74
CA LEU A 936 -11.86 -26.34 58.83
C LEU A 936 -12.21 -27.65 59.52
N SER A 937 -11.71 -27.86 60.74
CA SER A 937 -12.03 -29.05 61.53
C SER A 937 -13.51 -29.11 61.94
N GLU A 938 -14.16 -27.96 62.13
CA GLU A 938 -15.59 -27.89 62.45
C GLU A 938 -16.48 -28.30 61.28
N ASN A 939 -16.07 -27.92 60.07
CA ASN A 939 -16.78 -28.25 58.83
C ASN A 939 -16.42 -29.65 58.29
N GLU A 940 -15.43 -30.32 58.87
CA GLU A 940 -15.00 -31.65 58.45
C GLU A 940 -16.02 -32.72 58.87
N ARG A 941 -16.57 -33.44 57.89
CA ARG A 941 -17.56 -34.51 58.12
C ARG A 941 -17.16 -35.87 57.52
N GLU A 942 -16.19 -35.91 56.61
CA GLU A 942 -15.89 -37.11 55.80
C GLU A 942 -14.90 -38.06 56.47
N LEU A 943 -13.92 -37.52 57.19
CA LEU A 943 -12.80 -38.32 57.74
C LEU A 943 -12.40 -37.83 59.14
N ILE A 944 -12.58 -38.68 60.15
CA ILE A 944 -12.17 -38.35 61.52
C ILE A 944 -10.66 -38.14 61.66
N THR A 945 -9.85 -38.93 60.96
CA THR A 945 -8.38 -38.79 60.99
C THR A 945 -7.91 -37.44 60.43
N ARG A 946 -8.65 -36.91 59.44
CA ARG A 946 -8.43 -35.57 58.87
C ARG A 946 -8.85 -34.49 59.87
N GLN A 947 -10.02 -34.64 60.49
CA GLN A 947 -10.51 -33.72 61.53
C GLN A 947 -9.55 -33.63 62.72
N LYS A 948 -9.07 -34.79 63.21
CA LYS A 948 -8.10 -34.90 64.30
C LYS A 948 -6.78 -34.22 63.96
N SER A 949 -6.29 -34.42 62.74
CA SER A 949 -5.07 -33.75 62.25
C SER A 949 -5.25 -32.23 62.23
N MET A 950 -6.36 -31.72 61.67
CA MET A 950 -6.65 -30.29 61.59
C MET A 950 -6.75 -29.63 62.97
N ILE A 951 -7.50 -30.22 63.90
CA ILE A 951 -7.67 -29.66 65.24
C ILE A 951 -6.36 -29.76 66.06
N SER A 952 -5.57 -30.82 65.88
CA SER A 952 -4.26 -30.95 66.52
C SER A 952 -3.28 -29.90 65.99
N LEU A 953 -3.28 -29.65 64.68
CA LEU A 953 -2.51 -28.58 64.07
C LEU A 953 -2.98 -27.20 64.56
N SER A 954 -4.30 -26.98 64.71
CA SER A 954 -4.84 -25.75 65.30
C SER A 954 -4.27 -25.50 66.70
N LYS A 955 -4.24 -26.55 67.54
CA LYS A 955 -3.63 -26.49 68.87
C LYS A 955 -2.16 -26.09 68.82
N LEU A 956 -1.39 -26.76 67.97
CA LEU A 956 0.05 -26.52 67.82
C LEU A 956 0.34 -25.11 67.30
N SER A 957 -0.44 -24.64 66.32
CA SER A 957 -0.34 -23.27 65.80
C SER A 957 -0.67 -22.24 66.88
N LYS A 958 -1.75 -22.41 67.66
CA LYS A 958 -2.10 -21.47 68.74
C LYS A 958 -1.03 -21.41 69.83
N LEU A 959 -0.40 -22.56 70.14
CA LEU A 959 0.72 -22.64 71.09
C LEU A 959 2.01 -21.99 70.58
N ALA A 960 2.23 -22.01 69.27
CA ALA A 960 3.38 -21.37 68.63
C ALA A 960 3.20 -19.85 68.45
N ALA A 961 1.96 -19.35 68.52
CA ALA A 961 1.64 -17.94 68.43
C ALA A 961 2.04 -17.17 69.72
N PRO A 962 2.29 -15.85 69.64
CA PRO A 962 2.44 -15.01 70.83
C PRO A 962 1.22 -15.12 71.76
N PRO A 963 1.40 -15.14 73.09
CA PRO A 963 0.29 -15.30 74.03
C PRO A 963 -0.67 -14.12 73.93
N ALA A 964 -1.93 -14.43 73.64
CA ALA A 964 -3.04 -13.50 73.56
C ALA A 964 -4.09 -13.84 74.63
N SER A 965 -5.02 -12.93 74.90
CA SER A 965 -6.05 -13.13 75.92
C SER A 965 -6.98 -14.32 75.64
N ASP A 966 -7.16 -14.66 74.36
CA ASP A 966 -8.01 -15.75 73.88
C ASP A 966 -7.28 -17.11 73.81
N THR A 967 -5.98 -17.17 74.13
CA THR A 967 -5.20 -18.40 74.00
C THR A 967 -5.70 -19.52 74.90
N LEU A 968 -6.11 -19.20 76.13
CA LEU A 968 -6.59 -20.22 77.08
C LEU A 968 -7.93 -20.81 76.62
N ASP A 969 -8.87 -19.93 76.24
CA ASP A 969 -10.21 -20.31 75.78
C ASP A 969 -10.15 -21.18 74.52
N HIS A 970 -9.31 -20.80 73.55
CA HIS A 970 -9.09 -21.58 72.33
C HIS A 970 -8.54 -22.98 72.62
N LEU A 971 -7.60 -23.09 73.56
CA LEU A 971 -7.01 -24.38 73.94
C LEU A 971 -8.01 -25.28 74.67
N GLU A 972 -8.86 -24.71 75.52
CA GLU A 972 -9.94 -25.47 76.18
C GLU A 972 -10.93 -26.01 75.16
N ASP A 973 -11.38 -25.20 74.20
CA ASP A 973 -12.29 -25.62 73.15
C ASP A 973 -11.71 -26.73 72.26
N VAL A 974 -10.46 -26.54 71.81
CA VAL A 974 -9.73 -27.55 71.04
C VAL A 974 -9.54 -28.86 71.83
N ASN A 975 -9.26 -28.78 73.14
CA ASN A 975 -9.13 -29.96 73.99
C ASN A 975 -10.46 -30.71 74.14
N LYS A 976 -11.59 -30.01 74.30
CA LYS A 976 -12.93 -30.61 74.31
C LYS A 976 -13.19 -31.36 73.00
N ARG A 977 -12.90 -30.74 71.86
CA ARG A 977 -13.07 -31.37 70.54
C ARG A 977 -12.21 -32.62 70.36
N LEU A 978 -10.94 -32.58 70.79
CA LEU A 978 -10.03 -33.72 70.77
C LEU A 978 -10.50 -34.87 71.68
N GLN A 979 -11.14 -34.56 72.82
CA GLN A 979 -11.75 -35.57 73.68
C GLN A 979 -12.92 -36.28 72.99
N LEU A 980 -13.78 -35.53 72.29
CA LEU A 980 -14.89 -36.11 71.51
C LEU A 980 -14.37 -37.06 70.41
N ILE A 981 -13.34 -36.64 69.67
CA ILE A 981 -12.67 -37.48 68.66
C ILE A 981 -12.09 -38.75 69.30
N ALA A 982 -11.45 -38.63 70.47
CA ALA A 982 -10.92 -39.79 71.19
C ALA A 982 -12.00 -40.76 71.69
N LEU A 983 -13.22 -40.26 71.98
CA LEU A 983 -14.38 -41.10 72.27
C LEU A 983 -14.86 -41.82 71.01
N GLN A 984 -14.87 -41.18 69.84
CA GLN A 984 -15.23 -41.85 68.60
C GLN A 984 -14.23 -42.95 68.20
N GLU A 985 -12.92 -42.70 68.30
CA GLU A 985 -11.86 -43.68 67.95
C GLU A 985 -11.86 -44.94 68.83
N ARG A 986 -12.56 -44.93 69.97
CA ARG A 986 -12.67 -46.06 70.89
C ARG A 986 -13.80 -47.02 70.54
N ILE A 987 -14.64 -46.71 69.56
CA ILE A 987 -15.71 -47.58 69.08
C ILE A 987 -15.08 -48.75 68.30
N PRO A 988 -15.39 -50.01 68.60
CA PRO A 988 -14.83 -51.15 67.88
C PRO A 988 -15.26 -51.21 66.40
N ASP A 989 -14.35 -51.64 65.53
CA ASP A 989 -14.56 -51.75 64.08
C ASP A 989 -15.79 -52.60 63.70
N TYR A 990 -16.04 -53.69 64.43
CA TYR A 990 -17.19 -54.57 64.17
C TYR A 990 -18.54 -53.90 64.40
N VAL A 991 -18.60 -52.89 65.28
CA VAL A 991 -19.82 -52.10 65.52
C VAL A 991 -20.06 -51.21 64.30
N LEU A 992 -19.01 -50.55 63.80
CA LEU A 992 -19.10 -49.71 62.60
C LEU A 992 -19.53 -50.51 61.36
N GLU A 993 -18.98 -51.70 61.16
CA GLU A 993 -19.31 -52.58 60.03
C GLU A 993 -20.77 -53.04 60.04
N LYS A 994 -21.34 -53.36 61.21
CA LYS A 994 -22.76 -53.75 61.35
C LYS A 994 -23.72 -52.60 60.99
N TYR A 995 -23.30 -51.35 61.17
CA TYR A 995 -24.03 -50.16 60.74
C TYR A 995 -23.69 -49.71 59.31
N GLY A 996 -22.96 -50.53 58.54
CA GLY A 996 -22.60 -50.23 57.15
C GLY A 996 -21.61 -49.08 56.99
N CYS A 997 -20.87 -48.74 58.06
CA CYS A 997 -19.84 -47.70 58.04
C CYS A 997 -18.46 -48.30 57.68
N ASP A 998 -17.62 -47.51 57.02
CA ASP A 998 -16.25 -47.90 56.68
C ASP A 998 -15.37 -47.90 57.95
N SER A 999 -14.91 -49.07 58.39
CA SER A 999 -14.04 -49.26 59.56
C SER A 999 -12.60 -48.78 59.32
N ILE A 1000 -12.16 -48.72 58.07
CA ILE A 1000 -10.80 -48.27 57.69
C ILE A 1000 -10.77 -46.75 57.55
N LYS A 1001 -11.84 -46.13 57.05
CA LYS A 1001 -11.99 -44.68 56.89
C LYS A 1001 -13.29 -44.18 57.53
N PRO A 1002 -13.37 -44.17 58.87
CA PRO A 1002 -14.57 -43.72 59.55
C PRO A 1002 -14.86 -42.23 59.30
N ARG A 1003 -16.12 -41.94 58.96
CA ARG A 1003 -16.64 -40.58 58.86
C ARG A 1003 -16.73 -39.92 60.24
N VAL A 1004 -16.90 -38.61 60.29
CA VAL A 1004 -17.15 -37.91 61.56
C VAL A 1004 -18.60 -38.17 61.97
N PHE A 1005 -18.79 -38.62 63.21
CA PHE A 1005 -20.13 -38.85 63.78
C PHE A 1005 -20.52 -37.69 64.69
N GLU A 1006 -21.80 -37.32 64.65
CA GLU A 1006 -22.34 -36.35 65.60
C GLU A 1006 -22.47 -36.95 67.00
N PRO A 1007 -22.48 -36.15 68.09
CA PRO A 1007 -22.64 -36.65 69.46
C PRO A 1007 -23.83 -37.62 69.62
N LYS A 1008 -24.97 -37.34 68.98
CA LYS A 1008 -26.14 -38.23 68.96
C LYS A 1008 -25.85 -39.60 68.35
N GLU A 1009 -25.17 -39.61 67.20
CA GLU A 1009 -24.81 -40.84 66.48
C GLU A 1009 -23.81 -41.66 67.29
N LEU A 1010 -22.84 -41.00 67.92
CA LEU A 1010 -21.88 -41.63 68.82
C LEU A 1010 -22.55 -42.28 70.03
N VAL A 1011 -23.51 -41.59 70.67
CA VAL A 1011 -24.30 -42.16 71.76
C VAL A 1011 -25.04 -43.41 71.30
N ALA A 1012 -25.68 -43.36 70.12
CA ALA A 1012 -26.39 -44.50 69.54
C ALA A 1012 -25.47 -45.70 69.27
N LEU A 1013 -24.25 -45.47 68.78
CA LEU A 1013 -23.24 -46.52 68.56
C LEU A 1013 -22.72 -47.11 69.88
N TYR A 1014 -22.58 -46.31 70.93
CA TYR A 1014 -22.14 -46.80 72.24
C TYR A 1014 -23.20 -47.63 72.98
N ILE A 1015 -24.50 -47.30 72.81
CA ILE A 1015 -25.62 -48.03 73.45
C ILE A 1015 -26.26 -49.08 72.54
N SER A 1016 -25.72 -49.26 71.34
CA SER A 1016 -26.21 -50.17 70.32
C SER A 1016 -26.22 -51.63 70.83
N PRO A 1017 -27.27 -52.41 70.53
CA PRO A 1017 -27.31 -53.83 70.88
C PRO A 1017 -26.24 -54.64 70.13
N GLU A 1018 -25.73 -54.14 69.01
CA GLU A 1018 -24.64 -54.72 68.24
C GLU A 1018 -23.28 -54.65 68.94
N TYR A 1019 -23.12 -53.78 69.94
CA TYR A 1019 -21.94 -53.68 70.81
C TYR A 1019 -22.00 -54.71 71.95
N GLU A 1020 -21.79 -55.98 71.58
CA GLU A 1020 -21.96 -57.16 72.43
C GLU A 1020 -21.05 -57.16 73.68
N ASP A 1021 -19.83 -56.63 73.58
CA ASP A 1021 -18.85 -56.57 74.68
C ASP A 1021 -18.93 -55.28 75.54
N SER A 1022 -19.97 -54.46 75.36
CA SER A 1022 -20.08 -53.17 76.04
C SER A 1022 -20.04 -53.31 77.57
N SER A 1023 -19.15 -52.57 78.24
CA SER A 1023 -19.03 -52.54 79.71
C SER A 1023 -19.76 -51.34 80.32
N GLU A 1024 -19.89 -51.27 81.65
CA GLU A 1024 -20.41 -50.06 82.33
C GLU A 1024 -19.58 -48.81 82.00
N PHE A 1025 -18.29 -48.98 81.71
CA PHE A 1025 -17.41 -47.90 81.28
C PHE A 1025 -17.77 -47.36 79.88
N ASP A 1026 -18.38 -48.16 79.01
CA ASP A 1026 -18.78 -47.72 77.66
C ASP A 1026 -20.09 -46.93 77.69
N PHE A 1027 -20.99 -47.24 78.62
CA PHE A 1027 -22.16 -46.39 78.92
C PHE A 1027 -21.74 -45.09 79.62
N GLN A 1028 -20.71 -45.12 80.47
CA GLN A 1028 -20.13 -43.90 81.00
C GLN A 1028 -19.54 -43.02 79.88
N LYS A 1029 -18.83 -43.60 78.92
CA LYS A 1029 -18.37 -42.88 77.72
C LYS A 1029 -19.54 -42.30 76.93
N ALA A 1030 -20.66 -43.03 76.78
CA ALA A 1030 -21.87 -42.52 76.13
C ALA A 1030 -22.43 -41.30 76.88
N LEU A 1031 -22.48 -41.32 78.21
CA LEU A 1031 -22.84 -40.15 79.03
C LEU A 1031 -21.83 -39.01 78.84
N ASP A 1032 -20.54 -39.30 78.78
CA ASP A 1032 -19.51 -38.29 78.53
C ASP A 1032 -19.70 -37.63 77.16
N VAL A 1033 -20.11 -38.37 76.12
CA VAL A 1033 -20.46 -37.83 74.79
C VAL A 1033 -21.65 -36.86 74.86
N THR A 1034 -22.65 -37.09 75.73
CA THR A 1034 -23.80 -36.17 75.86
C THR A 1034 -23.40 -34.76 76.31
N ASN A 1035 -22.26 -34.61 77.00
CA ASN A 1035 -21.76 -33.29 77.41
C ASN A 1035 -21.31 -32.42 76.23
N PHE A 1036 -21.15 -33.00 75.03
CA PHE A 1036 -20.78 -32.29 73.80
C PHE A 1036 -22.00 -31.97 72.91
N THR A 1037 -23.22 -32.17 73.40
CA THR A 1037 -24.46 -31.79 72.70
C THR A 1037 -24.84 -30.35 73.08
N GLU A 1038 -25.04 -29.48 72.08
CA GLU A 1038 -25.35 -28.06 72.29
C GLU A 1038 -26.82 -27.80 72.69
N ASP A 1039 -27.76 -28.61 72.20
CA ASP A 1039 -29.19 -28.49 72.57
C ASP A 1039 -29.45 -29.17 73.91
N ASP A 1040 -29.84 -28.36 74.92
CA ASP A 1040 -30.16 -28.84 76.26
C ASP A 1040 -31.31 -29.85 76.28
N ASN A 1041 -32.29 -29.73 75.38
CA ASN A 1041 -33.40 -30.69 75.30
C ASN A 1041 -32.93 -32.03 74.74
N GLU A 1042 -32.13 -32.00 73.67
CA GLU A 1042 -31.56 -33.20 73.07
C GLU A 1042 -30.58 -33.88 74.03
N LYS A 1043 -29.78 -33.09 74.76
CA LYS A 1043 -28.90 -33.60 75.81
C LYS A 1043 -29.68 -34.33 76.90
N VAL A 1044 -30.78 -33.74 77.40
CA VAL A 1044 -31.64 -34.41 78.39
C VAL A 1044 -32.24 -35.70 77.84
N GLU A 1045 -32.69 -35.69 76.58
CA GLU A 1045 -33.20 -36.90 75.92
C GLU A 1045 -32.15 -38.00 75.83
N LEU A 1046 -30.93 -37.69 75.37
CA LEU A 1046 -29.84 -38.65 75.25
C LEU A 1046 -29.40 -39.19 76.61
N VAL A 1047 -29.31 -38.34 77.64
CA VAL A 1047 -29.01 -38.77 79.02
C VAL A 1047 -30.08 -39.72 79.54
N LEU A 1048 -31.36 -39.44 79.28
CA LEU A 1048 -32.46 -40.33 79.66
C LEU A 1048 -32.39 -41.66 78.90
N GLN A 1049 -32.09 -41.65 77.60
CA GLN A 1049 -31.95 -42.87 76.79
C GLN A 1049 -30.82 -43.77 77.30
N VAL A 1050 -29.62 -43.20 77.53
CA VAL A 1050 -28.47 -43.94 78.07
C VAL A 1050 -28.76 -44.47 79.47
N SER A 1051 -29.36 -43.64 80.35
CA SER A 1051 -29.70 -44.01 81.72
C SER A 1051 -30.79 -45.10 81.78
N PHE A 1052 -31.79 -45.04 80.90
CA PHE A 1052 -32.85 -46.05 80.81
C PHE A 1052 -32.29 -47.42 80.39
N LEU A 1053 -31.40 -47.45 79.39
CA LEU A 1053 -30.71 -48.68 78.97
C LEU A 1053 -29.80 -49.24 80.08
N LEU A 1054 -29.03 -48.38 80.75
CA LEU A 1054 -28.07 -48.78 81.79
C LEU A 1054 -28.75 -49.27 83.08
N PHE A 1055 -29.76 -48.55 83.59
CA PHE A 1055 -30.35 -48.80 84.91
C PHE A 1055 -31.63 -49.63 84.88
N ILE A 1056 -32.34 -49.70 83.75
CA ILE A 1056 -33.63 -50.42 83.66
C ILE A 1056 -33.48 -51.67 82.79
N ILE A 1057 -33.08 -51.54 81.52
CA ILE A 1057 -33.10 -52.67 80.57
C ILE A 1057 -32.04 -53.72 80.90
N ARG A 1058 -30.77 -53.33 81.12
CA ARG A 1058 -29.67 -54.28 81.37
C ARG A 1058 -29.82 -55.07 82.68
N PRO A 1059 -30.21 -54.45 83.81
CA PRO A 1059 -30.49 -55.17 85.05
C PRO A 1059 -31.70 -56.10 84.92
N LEU A 1060 -32.75 -55.70 84.18
CA LEU A 1060 -33.90 -56.57 83.87
C LEU A 1060 -33.52 -57.77 83.00
N TYR A 1061 -32.64 -57.59 82.00
CA TYR A 1061 -32.09 -58.69 81.20
C TYR A 1061 -31.23 -59.63 82.05
N LYS A 1062 -30.34 -59.11 82.92
CA LYS A 1062 -29.60 -59.93 83.90
C LYS A 1062 -30.56 -60.67 84.84
N LEU A 1063 -31.62 -60.03 85.32
CA LEU A 1063 -32.63 -60.67 86.18
C LEU A 1063 -33.44 -61.76 85.45
N MET A 1064 -33.82 -61.52 84.19
CA MET A 1064 -34.54 -62.49 83.36
C MET A 1064 -33.64 -63.67 82.96
N PHE A 1065 -32.36 -63.44 82.64
CA PHE A 1065 -31.39 -64.52 82.40
C PHE A 1065 -31.18 -65.37 83.66
N TYR A 1066 -31.10 -64.74 84.85
CA TYR A 1066 -31.05 -65.46 86.12
C TYR A 1066 -32.36 -66.20 86.48
N ARG A 1067 -33.54 -65.72 86.02
CA ARG A 1067 -34.84 -66.36 86.29
C ARG A 1067 -35.26 -67.43 85.27
N PHE A 1068 -34.82 -67.35 84.01
CA PHE A 1068 -35.18 -68.31 82.95
C PHE A 1068 -34.03 -69.23 82.51
N GLY A 1069 -32.76 -68.87 82.75
CA GLY A 1069 -31.59 -69.72 82.47
C GLY A 1069 -31.45 -70.94 83.38
N GLY A 1070 -32.31 -71.09 84.40
CA GLY A 1070 -32.42 -72.29 85.23
C GLY A 1070 -33.35 -73.39 84.69
N LEU A 1071 -33.94 -73.22 83.50
CA LEU A 1071 -34.85 -74.20 82.87
C LEU A 1071 -34.26 -74.90 81.63
N LEU A 1072 -32.98 -74.68 81.34
CA LEU A 1072 -32.21 -75.40 80.33
C LEU A 1072 -30.85 -75.80 80.92
N TYR A 1073 -30.90 -76.71 81.89
CA TYR A 1073 -29.84 -77.67 82.21
C TYR A 1073 -30.48 -78.98 82.69
#